data_AF-A0A3B8PX28-F1
#
_entry.id   AF-A0A3B8PX28-F1
#
_cell.length_a   1.000
_cell.length_b   1.000
_cell.length_c   1.000
_cell.angle_alpha   90.00
_cell.angle_beta   90.00
_cell.angle_gamma   90.00
#
_symmetry.space_group_name_H-M   'P 1'
#
loop_
_entity.id
_entity.type
_entity.pdbx_description
1 polymer ?
#
loop_
_entity_poly.entity_id
_entity_poly.type
_entity_poly.pdbx_seq_one_letter_code
_entity_poly.pdbx_strand_id
1 'polypeptide(L)'
;MFLRFGSWRVGLAAGLAGLSFCSTMAQDRFAGTATPVSALKVAKDFRVELLHTVPKDNEGSWVAMCTDPKGRLIVSDQYGPLYRITLPPLGTTNGLKIDKIDLPIGQAQGLLYAFDSLYVMVANEAFQGRGLYRVRDTNGDDRFDEVKLLRKLDGGGEHGPHAIVPTPDGKGLFIIVGNQTKITELSGSQVPKHWGEDLLLPRLWDGNGFMKGVLGPGGWVAKIDPEGKNWDLQTVGFRNEYDAAVHRDGDLFTFDADMEWDMNTPWYRPTRICFVASGADFGWRSGASKWPSYYPDTLPPVVDIGPGSPTGVTFGYGAKFPAKYQNAYFASDWSYGKLYAVHIEPDGAGYMGTAEEFITGQPLPLTDVLINPLDGAMYFAIGGRKTQSALYRVTYAGSESTAPSNMKLAGGTTRELRRKLESFHGRPDPKAVDAAWPFLGHADRYLNTAARVAIEWQPVATWRERALAETKPDASINALIALVRASATDEPHRKPSDPKPDPSLQPAVLAALDRLDESKAVSANKTQQLGVLRAYALTFIRLGRPDDATRLKLAQRFESRFPAQSAPATSRAEPGNFPGATAALNLQLGEMLVYLAAPQAATKLMAALEKAPSQEEQLAYAKMLRVLRTGWTPALREAYFNWYVKAANFRGGASLAGFLRDMKNDAIATLSDAEKIALKPILDAKPPKRTALENLLTGRQVVKEWQVNDLTPSLTTGLQHRNYDRGRELFGAVGCYNCHRFATEGGAVGPDLTGIAGRFNPRDLLESVVDPNKEISDQYQAILVTKNDGETVIGRVANLNDDSIMIATDMTDPNAFADVKRKDVKSIEPSKVSPMPEGLLNTLKEDEILDLLAFLLSQGDRSSKYFR
;
A
#
# COMPACT_ATOMS: atom_id res chain seq x y z
N MET A 1 21.04 59.91 27.03
CA MET A 1 20.84 61.27 26.52
C MET A 1 19.45 61.31 25.90
N PHE A 2 18.40 61.90 26.48
CA PHE A 2 18.24 62.64 27.75
C PHE A 2 17.09 62.02 28.58
N LEU A 3 17.21 62.09 29.91
CA LEU A 3 16.10 61.95 30.88
C LEU A 3 15.57 63.36 31.26
N ARG A 4 14.55 63.40 32.14
CA ARG A 4 13.93 64.55 32.86
C ARG A 4 12.56 64.98 32.30
N PHE A 5 11.53 65.28 33.09
CA PHE A 5 11.21 65.05 34.53
C PHE A 5 9.67 65.09 34.69
N GLY A 6 9.04 64.38 35.65
CA GLY A 6 8.45 64.93 36.90
C GLY A 6 7.18 65.78 36.66
N SER A 7 6.03 65.70 37.35
CA SER A 7 5.61 65.26 38.71
C SER A 7 4.05 65.43 38.80
N TRP A 8 3.24 65.09 39.82
CA TRP A 8 3.41 64.65 41.22
C TRP A 8 2.10 64.02 41.80
N ARG A 9 2.20 63.38 42.97
CA ARG A 9 1.20 63.20 44.07
C ARG A 9 -0.18 62.49 43.87
N VAL A 10 -0.25 61.28 44.45
CA VAL A 10 -1.14 60.82 45.57
C VAL A 10 -2.62 61.28 45.62
N GLY A 11 -3.57 60.33 45.61
CA GLY A 11 -4.95 60.55 46.06
C GLY A 11 -5.95 59.40 45.81
N LEU A 12 -6.09 58.48 46.79
CA LEU A 12 -7.10 57.43 47.00
C LEU A 12 -8.26 57.11 45.99
N ALA A 13 -8.37 55.79 45.73
CA ALA A 13 -9.57 54.94 45.92
C ALA A 13 -10.53 54.58 44.75
N ALA A 14 -10.70 53.25 44.63
CA ALA A 14 -11.87 52.49 44.15
C ALA A 14 -12.29 52.58 42.67
N GLY A 15 -11.94 51.54 41.89
CA GLY A 15 -12.61 51.21 40.64
C GLY A 15 -11.89 50.12 39.83
N LEU A 16 -12.63 49.07 39.46
CA LEU A 16 -12.32 48.12 38.38
C LEU A 16 -11.09 47.20 38.57
N ALA A 17 -11.26 46.17 39.41
CA ALA A 17 -10.60 44.89 39.18
C ALA A 17 -11.35 44.14 38.07
N GLY A 18 -10.73 44.00 36.90
CA GLY A 18 -11.26 43.26 35.75
C GLY A 18 -10.43 43.56 34.51
N LEU A 19 -10.19 42.54 33.66
CA LEU A 19 -9.40 42.62 32.41
C LEU A 19 -7.86 42.75 32.56
N SER A 20 -7.22 41.76 33.22
CA SER A 20 -5.79 41.43 32.98
C SER A 20 -5.42 39.96 33.22
N PHE A 21 -6.39 39.04 33.24
CA PHE A 21 -6.17 37.60 33.52
C PHE A 21 -6.57 36.64 32.37
N CYS A 22 -6.89 37.16 31.18
CA CYS A 22 -7.34 36.33 30.05
C CYS A 22 -6.30 36.12 28.93
N SER A 23 -5.18 36.86 28.94
CA SER A 23 -4.24 36.88 27.80
C SER A 23 -3.19 35.76 27.83
N THR A 24 -2.85 35.26 29.02
CA THR A 24 -1.77 34.27 29.21
C THR A 24 -2.23 32.81 29.18
N MET A 25 -3.53 32.51 29.37
CA MET A 25 -4.07 31.15 29.29
C MET A 25 -4.40 30.68 27.86
N ALA A 26 -4.20 31.54 26.84
CA ALA A 26 -4.52 31.22 25.45
C ALA A 26 -3.34 30.59 24.69
N GLN A 27 -2.09 30.97 25.01
CA GLN A 27 -0.90 30.48 24.29
C GLN A 27 -0.51 29.03 24.66
N ASP A 28 -0.80 28.57 25.88
CA ASP A 28 -0.45 27.21 26.33
C ASP A 28 -1.39 26.10 25.81
N ARG A 29 -2.49 26.42 25.12
CA ARG A 29 -3.49 25.40 24.73
C ARG A 29 -3.08 24.47 23.60
N PHE A 30 -2.07 24.83 22.80
CA PHE A 30 -1.61 24.06 21.63
C PHE A 30 -0.13 23.63 21.69
N ALA A 31 0.58 23.92 22.78
CA ALA A 31 1.91 23.41 23.05
C ALA A 31 1.85 22.23 24.03
N GLY A 32 2.31 21.04 23.63
CA GLY A 32 2.51 19.90 24.54
C GLY A 32 1.27 19.14 25.02
N THR A 33 0.09 19.31 24.40
CA THR A 33 -1.15 18.61 24.77
C THR A 33 -1.49 17.48 23.80
N ALA A 34 -1.89 16.32 24.33
CA ALA A 34 -2.36 15.18 23.54
C ALA A 34 -3.72 15.46 22.88
N THR A 35 -4.04 14.74 21.80
CA THR A 35 -5.33 14.86 21.12
C THR A 35 -6.48 14.57 22.11
N PRO A 36 -7.36 15.54 22.41
CA PRO A 36 -8.37 15.36 23.44
C PRO A 36 -9.43 14.35 22.97
N VAL A 37 -9.96 13.56 23.89
CA VAL A 37 -11.00 12.54 23.59
C VAL A 37 -12.22 13.13 22.88
N SER A 38 -12.58 14.38 23.17
CA SER A 38 -13.67 15.11 22.52
C SER A 38 -13.45 15.46 21.05
N ALA A 39 -12.22 15.30 20.53
CA ALA A 39 -11.87 15.47 19.12
C ALA A 39 -11.77 14.12 18.37
N LEU A 40 -12.06 13.00 19.05
CA LEU A 40 -12.06 11.67 18.45
C LEU A 40 -13.47 11.29 17.98
N LYS A 41 -13.57 10.76 16.77
CA LYS A 41 -14.72 9.97 16.35
C LYS A 41 -14.44 8.51 16.71
N VAL A 42 -15.39 7.86 17.36
CA VAL A 42 -15.25 6.52 17.93
C VAL A 42 -16.43 5.67 17.46
N ALA A 43 -16.19 4.39 17.20
CA ALA A 43 -17.24 3.41 16.89
C ALA A 43 -18.37 3.45 17.93
N LYS A 44 -19.60 3.20 17.47
CA LYS A 44 -20.82 3.30 18.28
C LYS A 44 -20.71 2.45 19.56
N ASP A 45 -21.14 3.03 20.68
CA ASP A 45 -21.18 2.41 22.01
C ASP A 45 -19.81 2.06 22.62
N PHE A 46 -18.70 2.55 22.05
CA PHE A 46 -17.37 2.51 22.66
C PHE A 46 -17.03 3.82 23.38
N ARG A 47 -16.23 3.72 24.44
CA ARG A 47 -15.70 4.84 25.23
C ARG A 47 -14.18 4.82 25.19
N VAL A 48 -13.59 5.98 24.87
CA VAL A 48 -12.15 6.22 24.93
C VAL A 48 -11.83 7.06 26.17
N GLU A 49 -10.70 6.78 26.81
CA GLU A 49 -10.16 7.53 27.95
C GLU A 49 -8.68 7.86 27.68
N LEU A 50 -8.31 9.14 27.77
CA LEU A 50 -6.91 9.55 27.80
C LEU A 50 -6.35 9.24 29.20
N LEU A 51 -5.39 8.32 29.29
CA LEU A 51 -4.79 7.91 30.55
C LEU A 51 -3.56 8.73 30.91
N HIS A 52 -2.75 9.10 29.91
CA HIS A 52 -1.51 9.85 30.12
C HIS A 52 -1.13 10.67 28.89
N THR A 53 -0.74 11.93 29.11
CA THR A 53 -0.06 12.77 28.12
C THR A 53 1.43 12.71 28.43
N VAL A 54 2.22 12.11 27.54
CA VAL A 54 3.65 11.86 27.77
C VAL A 54 4.42 13.19 27.82
N PRO A 55 5.10 13.53 28.93
CA PRO A 55 5.94 14.72 29.01
C PRO A 55 7.19 14.53 28.12
N LYS A 56 7.17 15.15 26.94
CA LYS A 56 8.18 15.00 25.88
C LYS A 56 9.63 15.13 26.38
N ASP A 57 9.89 16.04 27.31
CA ASP A 57 11.24 16.30 27.86
C ASP A 57 11.75 15.22 28.83
N ASN A 58 10.87 14.39 29.40
CA ASN A 58 11.20 13.40 30.43
C ASN A 58 10.96 11.94 29.98
N GLU A 59 9.97 11.73 29.12
CA GLU A 59 9.45 10.41 28.71
C GLU A 59 9.44 10.21 27.19
N GLY A 60 9.82 11.25 26.42
CA GLY A 60 10.05 11.17 24.98
C GLY A 60 8.79 10.98 24.14
N SER A 61 8.82 10.05 23.19
CA SER A 61 7.71 9.79 22.27
C SER A 61 7.56 8.29 22.01
N TRP A 62 6.47 7.69 22.49
CA TRP A 62 6.32 6.24 22.55
C TRP A 62 5.90 5.63 21.21
N VAL A 63 6.61 4.59 20.79
CA VAL A 63 6.43 3.96 19.46
C VAL A 63 6.06 2.48 19.48
N ALA A 64 6.33 1.76 20.57
CA ALA A 64 6.00 0.34 20.70
C ALA A 64 5.52 0.03 22.13
N MET A 65 4.63 -0.94 22.27
CA MET A 65 4.07 -1.38 23.55
C MET A 65 3.79 -2.90 23.59
N CYS A 66 3.94 -3.52 24.76
CA CYS A 66 3.48 -4.88 25.02
C CYS A 66 2.95 -5.02 26.45
N THR A 67 2.29 -6.14 26.76
CA THR A 67 1.87 -6.48 28.14
C THR A 67 2.85 -7.43 28.81
N ASP A 68 3.08 -7.28 30.10
CA ASP A 68 3.75 -8.29 30.94
C ASP A 68 2.74 -9.27 31.60
N PRO A 69 3.20 -10.36 32.24
CA PRO A 69 2.31 -11.36 32.85
C PRO A 69 1.43 -10.85 34.00
N LYS A 70 1.69 -9.64 34.52
CA LYS A 70 0.90 -8.98 35.56
C LYS A 70 -0.10 -7.98 34.95
N GLY A 71 -0.23 -7.93 33.63
CA GLY A 71 -1.11 -7.02 32.90
C GLY A 71 -0.66 -5.57 32.95
N ARG A 72 0.60 -5.29 33.31
CA ARG A 72 1.21 -3.96 33.15
C ARG A 72 1.66 -3.80 31.72
N LEU A 73 1.75 -2.56 31.24
CA LEU A 73 2.33 -2.30 29.92
C LEU A 73 3.84 -2.11 30.05
N ILE A 74 4.58 -2.46 29.01
CA ILE A 74 5.96 -2.01 28.78
C ILE A 74 5.91 -1.20 27.48
N VAL A 75 6.43 0.03 27.51
CA VAL A 75 6.45 0.96 26.36
C VAL A 75 7.88 1.41 26.05
N SER A 76 8.10 1.81 24.80
CA SER A 76 9.40 2.25 24.28
C SER A 76 9.36 3.69 23.78
N ASP A 77 10.20 4.56 24.32
CA ASP A 77 10.52 5.84 23.69
C ASP A 77 11.43 5.61 22.46
N GLN A 78 11.04 6.17 21.30
CA GLN A 78 11.75 6.02 20.03
C GLN A 78 13.24 6.39 20.11
N TYR A 79 13.60 7.33 20.99
CA TYR A 79 14.97 7.84 21.13
C TYR A 79 15.57 7.65 22.54
N GLY A 80 14.86 6.99 23.45
CA GLY A 80 15.22 6.88 24.86
C GLY A 80 14.98 5.50 25.46
N PRO A 81 14.66 5.40 26.76
CA PRO A 81 14.61 4.15 27.49
C PRO A 81 13.25 3.44 27.34
N LEU A 82 13.15 2.26 27.95
CA LEU A 82 11.87 1.59 28.16
C LEU A 82 11.23 2.02 29.48
N TYR A 83 9.90 2.04 29.53
CA TYR A 83 9.11 2.32 30.73
C TYR A 83 8.11 1.20 30.97
N ARG A 84 7.79 0.95 32.24
CA ARG A 84 6.73 0.01 32.65
C ARG A 84 5.58 0.81 33.26
N ILE A 85 4.36 0.54 32.83
CA ILE A 85 3.16 1.28 33.23
C ILE A 85 2.23 0.36 34.02
N THR A 86 2.01 0.71 35.29
CA THR A 86 0.93 0.11 36.07
C THR A 86 -0.36 0.86 35.77
N LEU A 87 -1.33 0.16 35.18
CA LEU A 87 -2.58 0.74 34.70
C LEU A 87 -3.56 1.05 35.84
N PRO A 88 -4.34 2.14 35.74
CA PRO A 88 -5.40 2.43 36.69
C PRO A 88 -6.59 1.48 36.48
N PRO A 89 -7.42 1.19 37.50
CA PRO A 89 -8.62 0.37 37.35
C PRO A 89 -9.56 0.85 36.23
N LEU A 90 -10.36 -0.05 35.66
CA LEU A 90 -11.35 0.32 34.64
C LEU A 90 -12.33 1.38 35.16
N GLY A 91 -12.66 2.36 34.31
CA GLY A 91 -13.57 3.46 34.62
C GLY A 91 -12.95 4.63 35.42
N THR A 92 -11.66 4.56 35.77
CA THR A 92 -10.90 5.70 36.32
C THR A 92 -9.57 5.91 35.60
N THR A 93 -9.15 7.17 35.46
CA THR A 93 -7.84 7.56 34.92
C THR A 93 -6.79 7.78 36.03
N ASN A 94 -7.22 7.86 37.30
CA ASN A 94 -6.35 8.15 38.43
C ASN A 94 -5.57 6.91 38.89
N GLY A 95 -4.30 7.11 39.25
CA GLY A 95 -3.44 6.07 39.84
C GLY A 95 -2.57 5.31 38.85
N LEU A 96 -2.49 5.75 37.59
CA LEU A 96 -1.46 5.32 36.64
C LEU A 96 -0.06 5.59 37.23
N LYS A 97 0.84 4.61 37.14
CA LYS A 97 2.25 4.75 37.55
C LYS A 97 3.18 4.38 36.40
N ILE A 98 4.27 5.13 36.26
CA ILE A 98 5.28 4.92 35.23
C ILE A 98 6.62 4.73 35.93
N ASP A 99 7.18 3.53 35.78
CA ASP A 99 8.47 3.14 36.31
C ASP A 99 9.45 3.02 35.13
N LYS A 100 10.52 3.83 35.10
CA LYS A 100 11.57 3.66 34.10
C LYS A 100 12.28 2.32 34.31
N ILE A 101 12.48 1.56 33.25
CA ILE A 101 13.27 0.33 33.30
C ILE A 101 14.75 0.73 33.28
N ASP A 102 15.47 0.45 34.37
CA ASP A 102 16.85 0.90 34.57
C ASP A 102 17.87 -0.04 33.89
N LEU A 103 17.79 -0.09 32.56
CA LEU A 103 18.71 -0.83 31.71
C LEU A 103 19.21 0.06 30.57
N PRO A 104 20.41 -0.21 30.01
CA PRO A 104 20.98 0.58 28.91
C PRO A 104 20.30 0.35 27.55
N ILE A 105 19.32 -0.54 27.46
CA ILE A 105 18.56 -0.83 26.24
C ILE A 105 17.24 -0.07 26.20
N GLY A 106 16.90 0.41 25.01
CA GLY A 106 15.73 1.23 24.69
C GLY A 106 15.64 1.41 23.18
N GLN A 107 14.96 2.46 22.71
CA GLN A 107 14.77 2.74 21.27
C GLN A 107 14.20 1.55 20.50
N ALA A 108 13.32 0.78 21.15
CA ALA A 108 12.69 -0.38 20.56
C ALA A 108 11.60 0.06 19.58
N GLN A 109 11.61 -0.53 18.38
CA GLN A 109 10.53 -0.44 17.39
C GLN A 109 9.52 -1.59 17.53
N GLY A 110 9.86 -2.62 18.31
CA GLY A 110 8.95 -3.72 18.65
C GLY A 110 9.30 -4.34 19.99
N LEU A 111 8.27 -4.73 20.73
CA LEU A 111 8.36 -5.30 22.07
C LEU A 111 7.45 -6.53 22.16
N LEU A 112 7.93 -7.60 22.79
CA LEU A 112 7.08 -8.75 23.13
C LEU A 112 7.54 -9.38 24.44
N TYR A 113 6.64 -9.56 25.40
CA TYR A 113 6.89 -10.45 26.53
C TYR A 113 6.45 -11.88 26.18
N ALA A 114 7.39 -12.82 26.17
CA ALA A 114 7.16 -14.25 25.92
C ALA A 114 8.30 -15.08 26.53
N PHE A 115 8.12 -16.38 26.76
CA PHE A 115 9.20 -17.28 27.22
C PHE A 115 9.98 -16.72 28.43
N ASP A 116 9.24 -16.21 29.43
CA ASP A 116 9.75 -15.56 30.64
C ASP A 116 10.79 -14.45 30.39
N SER A 117 10.67 -13.78 29.25
CA SER A 117 11.61 -12.79 28.73
C SER A 117 10.89 -11.64 28.04
N LEU A 118 11.46 -10.44 28.13
CA LEU A 118 11.10 -9.33 27.24
C LEU A 118 12.02 -9.38 26.01
N TYR A 119 11.45 -9.61 24.83
CA TYR A 119 12.15 -9.45 23.57
C TYR A 119 12.03 -8.00 23.09
N VAL A 120 13.14 -7.47 22.59
CA VAL A 120 13.29 -6.07 22.21
C VAL A 120 13.92 -5.99 20.83
N MET A 121 13.22 -5.37 19.87
CA MET A 121 13.75 -5.12 18.52
C MET A 121 14.24 -3.68 18.39
N VAL A 122 15.51 -3.50 18.04
CA VAL A 122 16.15 -2.18 17.92
C VAL A 122 16.54 -1.93 16.46
N ALA A 123 15.96 -0.90 15.83
CA ALA A 123 16.29 -0.47 14.47
C ALA A 123 17.31 0.69 14.40
N ASN A 124 17.71 1.24 15.56
CA ASN A 124 18.66 2.34 15.69
C ASN A 124 20.05 1.82 16.12
N GLU A 125 21.10 2.64 15.98
CA GLU A 125 22.47 2.29 16.42
C GLU A 125 22.69 2.38 17.95
N ALA A 126 21.62 2.28 18.73
CA ALA A 126 21.68 2.35 20.19
C ALA A 126 22.29 1.08 20.80
N PHE A 127 22.83 1.21 22.02
CA PHE A 127 23.40 0.12 22.82
C PHE A 127 24.48 -0.69 22.08
N GLN A 128 24.19 -1.92 21.62
CA GLN A 128 25.14 -2.78 20.89
C GLN A 128 24.89 -2.82 19.37
N GLY A 129 24.02 -1.92 18.87
CA GLY A 129 23.62 -1.76 17.48
C GLY A 129 22.27 -2.42 17.16
N ARG A 130 21.92 -2.43 15.87
CA ARG A 130 20.63 -2.89 15.38
C ARG A 130 20.45 -4.41 15.49
N GLY A 131 19.27 -4.87 15.91
CA GLY A 131 18.96 -6.29 16.02
C GLY A 131 17.94 -6.68 17.09
N LEU A 132 17.83 -8.00 17.28
CA LEU A 132 16.95 -8.64 18.24
C LEU A 132 17.70 -8.90 19.56
N TYR A 133 17.11 -8.45 20.66
CA TYR A 133 17.61 -8.63 22.01
C TYR A 133 16.60 -9.40 22.88
N ARG A 134 17.12 -10.07 23.91
CA ARG A 134 16.35 -10.70 24.99
C ARG A 134 16.75 -10.07 26.33
N VAL A 135 15.76 -9.68 27.10
CA VAL A 135 15.90 -9.01 28.39
C VAL A 135 15.20 -9.87 29.45
N ARG A 136 15.86 -10.10 30.60
CA ARG A 136 15.36 -11.00 31.65
C ARG A 136 15.49 -10.38 33.03
N ASP A 137 14.59 -10.81 33.91
CA ASP A 137 14.74 -10.75 35.36
C ASP A 137 15.32 -12.12 35.76
N THR A 138 16.59 -12.15 36.18
CA THR A 138 17.29 -13.40 36.51
C THR A 138 17.26 -13.73 38.00
N ASN A 139 16.74 -12.83 38.85
CA ASN A 139 16.76 -12.95 40.30
C ASN A 139 15.35 -13.08 40.93
N GLY A 140 14.30 -12.68 40.21
CA GLY A 140 12.90 -12.78 40.60
C GLY A 140 12.34 -11.59 41.39
N ASP A 141 13.04 -10.46 41.47
CA ASP A 141 12.60 -9.25 42.18
C ASP A 141 11.62 -8.37 41.39
N ASP A 142 11.14 -8.84 40.23
CA ASP A 142 10.29 -8.13 39.28
C ASP A 142 11.01 -7.00 38.53
N ARG A 143 12.35 -7.00 38.49
CA ARG A 143 13.17 -6.04 37.74
C ARG A 143 14.04 -6.74 36.72
N PHE A 144 14.11 -6.18 35.52
CA PHE A 144 15.00 -6.71 34.48
C PHE A 144 16.45 -6.36 34.83
N ASP A 145 17.34 -7.34 34.79
CA ASP A 145 18.75 -7.22 35.20
C ASP A 145 19.76 -7.74 34.15
N GLU A 146 19.30 -8.50 33.14
CA GLU A 146 20.13 -9.01 32.05
C GLU A 146 19.64 -8.50 30.68
N VAL A 147 20.56 -8.05 29.82
CA VAL A 147 20.32 -7.75 28.40
C VAL A 147 21.26 -8.59 27.53
N LYS A 148 20.71 -9.36 26.60
CA LYS A 148 21.46 -10.20 25.67
C LYS A 148 21.06 -9.94 24.21
N LEU A 149 22.02 -9.56 23.38
CA LEU A 149 21.87 -9.54 21.92
C LEU A 149 21.76 -10.98 21.40
N LEU A 150 20.67 -11.31 20.70
CA LEU A 150 20.46 -12.62 20.06
C LEU A 150 20.96 -12.63 18.61
N ARG A 151 20.66 -11.58 17.84
CA ARG A 151 21.04 -11.47 16.42
C ARG A 151 21.18 -10.01 16.01
N LYS A 152 22.32 -9.64 15.40
CA LYS A 152 22.48 -8.35 14.69
C LYS A 152 21.77 -8.39 13.34
N LEU A 153 21.19 -7.27 12.94
CA LEU A 153 20.48 -7.12 11.65
C LEU A 153 21.05 -5.90 10.91
N ASP A 154 21.35 -6.07 9.61
CA ASP A 154 21.98 -5.04 8.76
C ASP A 154 20.90 -4.24 8.02
N GLY A 155 20.40 -3.21 8.70
CA GLY A 155 19.37 -2.27 8.23
C GLY A 155 18.63 -1.64 9.41
N GLY A 156 17.95 -0.52 9.19
CA GLY A 156 17.41 0.28 10.28
C GLY A 156 16.54 1.45 9.84
N GLY A 157 16.26 2.36 10.78
CA GLY A 157 15.30 3.44 10.58
C GLY A 157 13.86 2.94 10.48
N GLU A 158 12.99 3.75 9.87
CA GLU A 158 11.53 3.51 9.75
C GLU A 158 11.15 2.32 8.85
N HIS A 159 12.13 1.70 8.18
CA HIS A 159 12.02 0.54 7.29
C HIS A 159 12.94 -0.61 7.76
N GLY A 160 13.34 -0.56 9.03
CA GLY A 160 14.26 -1.46 9.68
C GLY A 160 13.60 -2.78 10.11
N PRO A 161 14.20 -3.49 11.08
CA PRO A 161 13.53 -4.56 11.78
C PRO A 161 12.56 -3.98 12.83
N HIS A 162 11.33 -4.46 12.86
CA HIS A 162 10.24 -3.86 13.64
C HIS A 162 9.66 -4.84 14.65
N ALA A 163 8.66 -5.64 14.26
CA ALA A 163 7.87 -6.41 15.21
C ALA A 163 8.40 -7.83 15.54
N ILE A 164 7.91 -8.34 16.67
CA ILE A 164 8.17 -9.67 17.21
C ILE A 164 6.84 -10.25 17.66
N VAL A 165 6.44 -11.40 17.11
CA VAL A 165 5.09 -11.97 17.31
C VAL A 165 5.22 -13.43 17.74
N PRO A 166 4.46 -13.95 18.72
CA PRO A 166 4.51 -15.36 19.07
C PRO A 166 4.00 -16.24 17.91
N THR A 167 4.61 -17.41 17.71
CA THR A 167 4.09 -18.38 16.72
C THR A 167 2.80 -19.05 17.23
N PRO A 168 1.90 -19.51 16.34
CA PRO A 168 0.61 -20.11 16.73
C PRO A 168 0.69 -21.31 17.66
N ASP A 169 1.82 -22.04 17.60
CA ASP A 169 2.11 -23.20 18.44
C ASP A 169 2.65 -22.83 19.84
N GLY A 170 2.90 -21.54 20.10
CA GLY A 170 3.49 -21.01 21.34
C GLY A 170 4.93 -21.43 21.58
N LYS A 171 5.67 -21.88 20.55
CA LYS A 171 7.00 -22.50 20.68
C LYS A 171 8.15 -21.70 20.06
N GLY A 172 7.85 -20.58 19.40
CA GLY A 172 8.84 -19.71 18.79
C GLY A 172 8.27 -18.32 18.54
N LEU A 173 8.98 -17.55 17.72
CA LEU A 173 8.66 -16.18 17.37
C LEU A 173 8.68 -16.01 15.85
N PHE A 174 7.82 -15.14 15.33
CA PHE A 174 8.01 -14.51 14.04
C PHE A 174 8.71 -13.16 14.23
N ILE A 175 9.62 -12.84 13.31
CA ILE A 175 10.35 -11.59 13.24
C ILE A 175 9.97 -10.89 11.94
N ILE A 176 9.55 -9.63 12.06
CA ILE A 176 8.97 -8.82 10.98
C ILE A 176 9.95 -7.70 10.60
N VAL A 177 10.32 -7.61 9.33
CA VAL A 177 11.49 -6.83 8.90
C VAL A 177 11.26 -6.11 7.56
N GLY A 178 11.31 -4.79 7.57
CA GLY A 178 11.15 -3.95 6.38
C GLY A 178 12.32 -3.98 5.39
N ASN A 179 12.09 -3.42 4.21
CA ASN A 179 12.99 -3.52 3.05
C ASN A 179 14.37 -2.85 3.18
N GLN A 180 14.61 -1.99 4.18
CA GLN A 180 15.95 -1.43 4.42
C GLN A 180 16.88 -2.40 5.15
N THR A 181 16.39 -3.59 5.52
CA THR A 181 17.16 -4.60 6.24
C THR A 181 17.45 -5.82 5.39
N LYS A 182 18.74 -6.10 5.21
CA LYS A 182 19.21 -7.27 4.46
C LYS A 182 18.80 -8.55 5.19
N ILE A 183 18.46 -9.57 4.40
CA ILE A 183 18.24 -10.93 4.90
C ILE A 183 19.51 -11.39 5.64
N THR A 184 19.32 -11.83 6.89
CA THR A 184 20.41 -12.32 7.75
C THR A 184 20.84 -13.74 7.40
N GLU A 185 21.76 -14.33 8.16
CA GLU A 185 22.10 -15.75 8.02
C GLU A 185 20.90 -16.63 8.38
N LEU A 186 20.52 -17.53 7.46
CA LEU A 186 19.34 -18.38 7.58
C LEU A 186 19.71 -19.85 7.80
N SER A 187 19.05 -20.47 8.77
CA SER A 187 19.10 -21.91 9.04
C SER A 187 18.16 -22.70 8.12
N GLY A 188 17.08 -22.06 7.65
CA GLY A 188 16.09 -22.63 6.75
C GLY A 188 15.41 -21.57 5.88
N SER A 189 14.56 -22.00 4.96
CA SER A 189 13.65 -21.13 4.22
C SER A 189 12.48 -21.93 3.71
N GLN A 190 11.27 -21.38 3.78
CA GLN A 190 10.10 -21.84 3.02
C GLN A 190 10.08 -21.23 1.61
N VAL A 191 10.75 -20.08 1.41
CA VAL A 191 10.88 -19.39 0.12
C VAL A 191 11.98 -20.04 -0.74
N PRO A 192 11.69 -20.54 -1.95
CA PRO A 192 12.70 -20.98 -2.89
C PRO A 192 13.64 -19.82 -3.24
N LYS A 193 14.96 -20.03 -3.13
CA LYS A 193 15.98 -18.97 -3.31
C LYS A 193 16.24 -18.61 -4.80
N HIS A 194 15.21 -18.71 -5.63
CA HIS A 194 15.20 -18.44 -7.07
C HIS A 194 15.07 -16.93 -7.36
N TRP A 195 15.86 -16.11 -6.64
CA TRP A 195 15.77 -14.66 -6.63
C TRP A 195 15.84 -14.04 -8.03
N GLY A 196 15.13 -12.94 -8.22
CA GLY A 196 15.03 -12.25 -9.49
C GLY A 196 14.26 -10.94 -9.37
N GLU A 197 14.68 -9.94 -10.14
CA GLU A 197 13.90 -8.74 -10.40
C GLU A 197 12.82 -9.01 -11.43
N ASP A 198 13.08 -9.94 -12.35
CA ASP A 198 12.13 -10.45 -13.34
C ASP A 198 11.41 -9.33 -14.10
N LEU A 199 12.21 -8.33 -14.51
CA LEU A 199 11.81 -7.18 -15.31
C LEU A 199 12.19 -7.41 -16.78
N LEU A 200 11.21 -7.30 -17.68
CA LEU A 200 11.46 -7.48 -19.11
C LEU A 200 12.16 -6.25 -19.72
N LEU A 201 11.73 -5.06 -19.32
CA LEU A 201 12.35 -3.79 -19.72
C LEU A 201 13.29 -3.30 -18.61
N PRO A 202 14.31 -2.47 -18.94
CA PRO A 202 15.19 -1.87 -17.95
C PRO A 202 14.42 -1.17 -16.82
N ARG A 203 14.95 -1.26 -15.60
CA ARG A 203 14.40 -0.60 -14.41
C ARG A 203 14.30 0.90 -14.60
N LEU A 204 13.23 1.49 -14.06
CA LEU A 204 13.17 2.91 -13.72
C LEU A 204 13.23 3.00 -12.18
N TRP A 205 14.34 3.57 -11.67
CA TRP A 205 14.56 3.78 -10.23
C TRP A 205 13.64 4.88 -9.69
N ASP A 206 13.47 4.93 -8.36
CA ASP A 206 12.79 6.05 -7.70
C ASP A 206 13.39 7.41 -8.11
N GLY A 207 12.51 8.35 -8.47
CA GLY A 207 12.88 9.67 -8.99
C GLY A 207 13.63 10.57 -8.01
N ASN A 208 13.49 10.31 -6.70
CA ASN A 208 14.16 11.02 -5.61
C ASN A 208 15.32 10.21 -4.97
N GLY A 209 15.54 8.97 -5.43
CA GLY A 209 16.64 8.10 -5.01
C GLY A 209 16.32 7.13 -3.87
N PHE A 210 15.08 7.04 -3.39
CA PHE A 210 14.69 6.08 -2.35
C PHE A 210 14.99 4.64 -2.79
N MET A 211 15.74 3.90 -1.97
CA MET A 211 16.16 2.52 -2.23
C MET A 211 16.85 2.30 -3.59
N LYS A 212 17.48 3.34 -4.15
CA LYS A 212 18.21 3.23 -5.42
C LYS A 212 19.42 2.33 -5.28
N GLY A 213 19.55 1.36 -6.18
CA GLY A 213 20.59 0.32 -6.13
C GLY A 213 20.24 -0.90 -5.27
N VAL A 214 19.16 -0.88 -4.49
CA VAL A 214 18.69 -2.05 -3.72
C VAL A 214 17.83 -2.93 -4.62
N LEU A 215 18.21 -4.20 -4.73
CA LEU A 215 17.48 -5.22 -5.48
C LEU A 215 16.41 -5.89 -4.59
N GLY A 216 15.44 -6.56 -5.22
CA GLY A 216 14.56 -7.49 -4.52
C GLY A 216 15.33 -8.74 -4.01
N PRO A 217 14.71 -9.57 -3.15
CA PRO A 217 13.52 -9.25 -2.37
C PRO A 217 13.82 -8.11 -1.38
N GLY A 218 12.82 -7.26 -1.13
CA GLY A 218 12.76 -6.42 0.07
C GLY A 218 11.62 -6.92 0.94
N GLY A 219 11.67 -6.62 2.24
CA GLY A 219 10.70 -7.09 3.23
C GLY A 219 10.80 -8.60 3.46
N TRP A 220 10.90 -9.03 4.72
CA TRP A 220 10.93 -10.45 5.04
C TRP A 220 10.41 -10.78 6.43
N VAL A 221 9.77 -11.95 6.51
CA VAL A 221 9.30 -12.56 7.75
C VAL A 221 10.05 -13.86 8.00
N ALA A 222 10.63 -14.03 9.19
CA ALA A 222 11.32 -15.25 9.60
C ALA A 222 10.69 -15.87 10.87
N LYS A 223 10.62 -17.20 10.95
CA LYS A 223 10.33 -17.94 12.18
C LYS A 223 11.65 -18.26 12.90
N ILE A 224 11.69 -18.06 14.21
CA ILE A 224 12.84 -18.35 15.07
C ILE A 224 12.44 -19.14 16.30
N ASP A 225 13.42 -19.81 16.92
CA ASP A 225 13.30 -20.31 18.31
C ASP A 225 13.47 -19.17 19.35
N PRO A 226 13.04 -19.36 20.61
CA PRO A 226 13.19 -18.35 21.69
C PRO A 226 14.64 -17.97 22.03
N GLU A 227 15.64 -18.76 21.60
CA GLU A 227 17.06 -18.45 21.76
C GLU A 227 17.62 -17.64 20.59
N GLY A 228 16.85 -17.42 19.52
CA GLY A 228 17.26 -16.73 18.29
C GLY A 228 18.34 -17.47 17.49
N LYS A 229 18.46 -18.79 17.68
CA LYS A 229 19.52 -19.61 17.04
C LYS A 229 19.17 -19.97 15.61
N ASN A 230 18.01 -20.58 15.40
CA ASN A 230 17.51 -20.99 14.10
C ASN A 230 16.68 -19.86 13.48
N TRP A 231 16.97 -19.52 12.23
CA TRP A 231 16.21 -18.53 11.45
C TRP A 231 15.68 -19.18 10.17
N ASP A 232 14.37 -19.39 10.10
CA ASP A 232 13.68 -20.00 8.96
C ASP A 232 12.85 -18.93 8.22
N LEU A 233 13.28 -18.55 7.01
CA LEU A 233 12.62 -17.50 6.24
C LEU A 233 11.25 -17.98 5.72
N GLN A 234 10.15 -17.34 6.13
CA GLN A 234 8.79 -17.75 5.76
C GLN A 234 8.33 -17.13 4.43
N THR A 235 8.47 -15.81 4.29
CA THR A 235 7.83 -14.99 3.24
C THR A 235 8.66 -13.74 3.00
N VAL A 236 8.57 -13.16 1.80
CA VAL A 236 9.31 -11.96 1.38
C VAL A 236 8.48 -11.06 0.44
N GLY A 237 9.07 -9.95 0.02
CA GLY A 237 8.56 -9.14 -1.10
C GLY A 237 7.64 -7.99 -0.66
N PHE A 238 7.74 -7.57 0.60
CA PHE A 238 7.04 -6.42 1.17
C PHE A 238 7.92 -5.15 1.08
N ARG A 239 7.37 -3.97 1.39
CA ARG A 239 8.16 -2.72 1.48
C ARG A 239 8.45 -2.39 2.94
N ASN A 240 7.40 -2.31 3.74
CA ASN A 240 7.47 -1.94 5.13
C ASN A 240 6.25 -2.50 5.86
N GLU A 241 6.30 -3.80 6.04
CA GLU A 241 5.50 -4.54 6.99
C GLU A 241 5.92 -4.11 8.41
N TYR A 242 5.21 -3.15 9.01
CA TYR A 242 5.65 -2.59 10.30
C TYR A 242 5.36 -3.55 11.46
N ASP A 243 4.16 -4.14 11.47
CA ASP A 243 3.73 -5.05 12.52
C ASP A 243 2.82 -6.17 11.97
N ALA A 244 2.63 -7.24 12.74
CA ALA A 244 1.86 -8.42 12.36
C ALA A 244 1.14 -9.07 13.54
N ALA A 245 0.00 -9.72 13.28
CA ALA A 245 -0.74 -10.48 14.29
C ALA A 245 -1.16 -11.87 13.77
N VAL A 246 -1.16 -12.85 14.67
CA VAL A 246 -1.57 -14.23 14.39
C VAL A 246 -3.07 -14.40 14.56
N HIS A 247 -3.74 -14.85 13.51
CA HIS A 247 -5.15 -15.25 13.53
C HIS A 247 -5.34 -16.57 14.29
N ARG A 248 -6.48 -16.76 14.95
CA ARG A 248 -6.83 -17.97 15.76
C ARG A 248 -6.58 -19.31 15.06
N ASP A 249 -6.74 -19.36 13.74
CA ASP A 249 -6.53 -20.59 12.96
C ASP A 249 -5.04 -20.90 12.71
N GLY A 250 -4.14 -19.98 13.05
CA GLY A 250 -2.68 -20.12 12.97
C GLY A 250 -2.00 -19.50 11.74
N ASP A 251 -2.69 -18.60 11.04
CA ASP A 251 -2.15 -17.84 9.91
C ASP A 251 -1.76 -16.42 10.35
N LEU A 252 -0.66 -15.88 9.81
CA LEU A 252 -0.09 -14.58 10.18
C LEU A 252 -0.54 -13.49 9.20
N PHE A 253 -0.94 -12.33 9.71
CA PHE A 253 -1.36 -11.17 8.93
C PHE A 253 -0.48 -9.98 9.27
N THR A 254 -0.17 -9.13 8.30
CA THR A 254 0.66 -7.93 8.47
C THR A 254 0.12 -6.74 7.70
N PHE A 255 0.50 -5.51 8.08
CA PHE A 255 0.14 -4.28 7.41
C PHE A 255 1.37 -3.66 6.73
N ASP A 256 1.42 -3.73 5.40
CA ASP A 256 2.56 -3.31 4.55
C ASP A 256 2.33 -1.93 3.93
N ALA A 257 3.33 -1.05 4.05
CA ALA A 257 3.29 0.33 3.56
C ALA A 257 3.95 0.46 2.17
N ASP A 258 3.20 0.77 1.11
CA ASP A 258 3.70 0.57 -0.26
C ASP A 258 3.86 1.84 -1.14
N MET A 259 4.67 2.78 -0.64
CA MET A 259 5.19 3.96 -1.36
C MET A 259 4.13 5.01 -1.71
N GLU A 260 3.60 5.63 -0.67
CA GLU A 260 2.75 6.82 -0.66
C GLU A 260 3.27 7.99 -1.54
N TRP A 261 4.58 8.09 -1.73
CA TRP A 261 5.24 9.06 -2.63
C TRP A 261 5.06 8.80 -4.13
N ASP A 262 4.53 7.65 -4.51
CA ASP A 262 4.27 7.27 -5.89
C ASP A 262 2.81 7.48 -6.30
N MET A 263 1.96 8.08 -5.45
CA MET A 263 0.55 8.37 -5.76
C MET A 263 0.35 8.93 -7.18
N ASN A 264 -0.71 8.47 -7.84
CA ASN A 264 -1.09 8.82 -9.21
C ASN A 264 -0.04 8.42 -10.28
N THR A 265 0.72 7.35 -10.02
CA THR A 265 1.52 6.63 -11.03
C THR A 265 0.97 5.21 -11.18
N PRO A 266 1.20 4.52 -12.32
CA PRO A 266 0.78 3.13 -12.49
C PRO A 266 1.56 2.17 -11.58
N TRP A 267 2.65 2.62 -10.95
CA TRP A 267 3.39 1.88 -9.93
C TRP A 267 3.04 2.29 -8.48
N TYR A 268 2.09 3.18 -8.22
CA TYR A 268 1.54 3.37 -6.86
C TYR A 268 0.93 2.07 -6.30
N ARG A 269 1.18 1.73 -5.04
CA ARG A 269 0.39 0.72 -4.31
C ARG A 269 -0.17 1.36 -3.03
N PRO A 270 -1.42 1.05 -2.66
CA PRO A 270 -1.93 1.44 -1.35
C PRO A 270 -1.20 0.68 -0.23
N THR A 271 -1.30 1.19 0.99
CA THR A 271 -1.08 0.39 2.19
C THR A 271 -2.09 -0.76 2.22
N ARG A 272 -1.66 -1.93 2.68
CA ARG A 272 -2.39 -3.17 2.44
C ARG A 272 -2.22 -4.20 3.53
N ILE A 273 -3.31 -4.89 3.87
CA ILE A 273 -3.27 -6.04 4.78
C ILE A 273 -2.89 -7.26 3.95
N CYS A 274 -1.82 -7.95 4.34
CA CYS A 274 -1.32 -9.13 3.65
C CYS A 274 -1.43 -10.37 4.56
N PHE A 275 -1.92 -11.48 4.00
CA PHE A 275 -1.81 -12.79 4.62
C PHE A 275 -0.41 -13.35 4.29
N VAL A 276 0.42 -13.56 5.31
CA VAL A 276 1.81 -14.00 5.20
C VAL A 276 1.87 -15.51 4.88
N ALA A 277 1.59 -15.85 3.63
CA ALA A 277 1.58 -17.22 3.13
C ALA A 277 3.00 -17.79 2.96
N SER A 278 3.14 -19.09 3.22
CA SER A 278 4.44 -19.79 3.19
C SER A 278 5.06 -19.79 1.80
N GLY A 279 6.31 -19.32 1.72
CA GLY A 279 7.13 -19.33 0.50
C GLY A 279 6.80 -18.26 -0.54
N ALA A 280 5.91 -17.31 -0.24
CA ALA A 280 5.48 -16.28 -1.19
C ALA A 280 6.44 -15.08 -1.30
N ASP A 281 6.42 -14.43 -2.48
CA ASP A 281 7.04 -13.13 -2.77
C ASP A 281 5.92 -12.12 -3.10
N PHE A 282 5.72 -11.09 -2.28
CA PHE A 282 4.72 -10.03 -2.46
C PHE A 282 5.11 -8.96 -3.50
N GLY A 283 6.24 -9.18 -4.19
CA GLY A 283 6.58 -8.51 -5.43
C GLY A 283 7.08 -7.08 -5.27
N TRP A 284 7.48 -6.64 -4.07
CA TRP A 284 8.17 -5.35 -3.90
C TRP A 284 9.49 -5.36 -4.69
N ARG A 285 9.72 -4.30 -5.46
CA ARG A 285 10.97 -4.02 -6.17
C ARG A 285 11.16 -2.51 -6.21
N SER A 286 12.37 -2.03 -5.97
CA SER A 286 12.67 -0.59 -5.87
C SER A 286 12.30 0.22 -7.13
N GLY A 287 11.70 1.40 -6.92
CA GLY A 287 11.21 2.31 -7.96
C GLY A 287 9.98 1.79 -8.70
N ALA A 288 9.84 2.19 -9.96
CA ALA A 288 8.67 1.93 -10.80
C ALA A 288 8.52 0.47 -11.29
N SER A 289 9.12 -0.50 -10.59
CA SER A 289 9.41 -1.85 -11.09
C SER A 289 8.84 -2.97 -10.23
N LYS A 290 7.97 -2.64 -9.27
CA LYS A 290 7.16 -3.60 -8.51
C LYS A 290 6.46 -4.61 -9.43
N TRP A 291 6.16 -5.80 -8.94
CA TRP A 291 5.32 -6.75 -9.67
C TRP A 291 3.82 -6.39 -9.53
N PRO A 292 3.02 -6.46 -10.61
CA PRO A 292 1.57 -6.33 -10.52
C PRO A 292 0.94 -7.48 -9.74
N SER A 293 -0.10 -7.19 -8.96
CA SER A 293 -0.81 -8.19 -8.16
C SER A 293 -1.57 -9.25 -8.98
N TYR A 294 -1.60 -9.16 -10.31
CA TYR A 294 -2.15 -10.19 -11.21
C TYR A 294 -1.11 -11.21 -11.72
N TYR A 295 0.18 -11.05 -11.41
CA TYR A 295 1.20 -12.05 -11.80
C TYR A 295 0.97 -13.39 -11.06
N PRO A 296 1.01 -14.55 -11.74
CA PRO A 296 0.84 -15.85 -11.08
C PRO A 296 1.89 -16.10 -9.98
N ASP A 297 3.10 -15.56 -10.12
CA ASP A 297 4.21 -15.71 -9.18
C ASP A 297 4.26 -14.69 -8.03
N THR A 298 3.14 -14.01 -7.75
CA THR A 298 2.92 -13.23 -6.52
C THR A 298 1.52 -13.50 -5.94
N LEU A 299 1.22 -12.95 -4.76
CA LEU A 299 -0.08 -13.05 -4.09
C LEU A 299 -0.74 -11.67 -3.96
N PRO A 300 -2.09 -11.60 -3.94
CA PRO A 300 -2.81 -10.37 -3.68
C PRO A 300 -2.81 -10.05 -2.17
N PRO A 301 -3.06 -8.79 -1.79
CA PRO A 301 -3.43 -8.47 -0.42
C PRO A 301 -4.82 -9.02 -0.07
N VAL A 302 -5.10 -9.10 1.23
CA VAL A 302 -6.42 -9.44 1.80
C VAL A 302 -7.38 -8.27 1.63
N VAL A 303 -6.88 -7.04 1.83
CA VAL A 303 -7.57 -5.79 1.55
C VAL A 303 -6.55 -4.66 1.35
N ASP A 304 -6.80 -3.81 0.36
CA ASP A 304 -6.11 -2.53 0.17
C ASP A 304 -6.80 -1.46 1.04
N ILE A 305 -6.05 -0.73 1.86
CA ILE A 305 -6.59 0.28 2.78
C ILE A 305 -6.61 1.67 2.15
N GLY A 306 -5.55 2.06 1.43
CA GLY A 306 -5.45 3.36 0.76
C GLY A 306 -4.09 4.04 0.96
N PRO A 307 -3.98 5.37 0.94
CA PRO A 307 -2.79 6.04 1.44
C PRO A 307 -2.74 5.96 2.97
N GLY A 308 -1.54 5.90 3.56
CA GLY A 308 -1.35 5.87 5.01
C GLY A 308 0.06 5.49 5.40
N SER A 309 0.31 5.37 6.71
CA SER A 309 1.55 4.87 7.29
C SER A 309 1.21 3.81 8.35
N PRO A 310 1.24 2.51 7.99
CA PRO A 310 1.11 1.38 8.90
C PRO A 310 2.01 1.50 10.13
N THR A 311 1.42 1.26 11.29
CA THR A 311 2.13 1.09 12.56
C THR A 311 1.58 -0.16 13.28
N GLY A 312 1.48 -0.20 14.61
CA GLY A 312 1.10 -1.41 15.34
C GLY A 312 -0.29 -1.98 15.01
N VAL A 313 -0.43 -3.31 15.15
CA VAL A 313 -1.62 -4.08 14.76
C VAL A 313 -1.95 -5.16 15.80
N THR A 314 -3.23 -5.48 15.97
CA THR A 314 -3.61 -6.57 16.90
C THR A 314 -4.94 -7.19 16.54
N PHE A 315 -5.17 -8.46 16.88
CA PHE A 315 -6.52 -9.02 16.85
C PHE A 315 -7.26 -8.68 18.14
N GLY A 316 -8.57 -8.44 18.08
CA GLY A 316 -9.43 -8.14 19.24
C GLY A 316 -9.60 -9.27 20.29
N TYR A 317 -8.74 -10.29 20.27
CA TYR A 317 -8.89 -11.49 21.08
C TYR A 317 -8.75 -11.20 22.59
N GLY A 318 -9.70 -11.71 23.37
CA GLY A 318 -9.76 -11.47 24.82
C GLY A 318 -10.46 -10.15 25.22
N ALA A 319 -10.71 -9.24 24.28
CA ALA A 319 -11.34 -7.96 24.56
C ALA A 319 -12.79 -8.14 25.06
N LYS A 320 -13.22 -7.31 26.01
CA LYS A 320 -14.63 -7.20 26.45
C LYS A 320 -15.46 -6.38 25.48
N PHE A 321 -15.35 -6.72 24.20
CA PHE A 321 -16.03 -6.06 23.08
C PHE A 321 -17.08 -7.02 22.47
N PRO A 322 -18.03 -6.52 21.66
CA PRO A 322 -18.93 -7.39 20.89
C PRO A 322 -18.15 -8.36 20.00
N ALA A 323 -18.73 -9.54 19.74
CA ALA A 323 -18.06 -10.63 19.03
C ALA A 323 -17.45 -10.21 17.67
N LYS A 324 -18.10 -9.31 16.93
CA LYS A 324 -17.58 -8.70 15.69
C LYS A 324 -16.17 -8.11 15.90
N TYR A 325 -16.02 -7.24 16.89
CA TYR A 325 -14.76 -6.55 17.18
C TYR A 325 -13.75 -7.45 17.89
N GLN A 326 -14.18 -8.47 18.63
CA GLN A 326 -13.25 -9.49 19.13
C GLN A 326 -12.55 -10.25 17.99
N ASN A 327 -13.19 -10.41 16.83
CA ASN A 327 -12.62 -11.15 15.70
C ASN A 327 -11.95 -10.25 14.65
N ALA A 328 -12.07 -8.92 14.79
CA ALA A 328 -11.45 -7.95 13.91
C ALA A 328 -9.92 -7.91 14.08
N TYR A 329 -9.23 -7.65 12.98
CA TYR A 329 -7.82 -7.26 12.94
C TYR A 329 -7.76 -5.73 13.01
N PHE A 330 -7.29 -5.20 14.13
CA PHE A 330 -7.09 -3.77 14.30
C PHE A 330 -5.77 -3.33 13.68
N ALA A 331 -5.81 -2.27 12.88
CA ALA A 331 -4.66 -1.77 12.13
C ALA A 331 -4.51 -0.24 12.29
N SER A 332 -3.35 0.19 12.76
CA SER A 332 -3.05 1.61 13.01
C SER A 332 -2.47 2.31 11.77
N ASP A 333 -2.98 3.50 11.45
CA ASP A 333 -2.45 4.41 10.45
C ASP A 333 -2.03 5.73 11.11
N TRP A 334 -0.72 5.96 11.12
CA TRP A 334 -0.07 7.11 11.72
C TRP A 334 -0.32 8.42 10.95
N SER A 335 -0.38 8.37 9.60
CA SER A 335 -0.42 9.59 8.77
C SER A 335 -1.79 10.26 8.79
N TYR A 336 -2.86 9.47 8.64
CA TYR A 336 -4.24 10.00 8.62
C TYR A 336 -4.96 9.88 9.97
N GLY A 337 -4.31 9.31 10.98
CA GLY A 337 -4.80 9.22 12.35
C GLY A 337 -6.03 8.34 12.51
N LYS A 338 -5.91 7.09 12.06
CA LYS A 338 -7.02 6.13 12.01
C LYS A 338 -6.63 4.78 12.56
N LEU A 339 -7.46 4.26 13.46
CA LEU A 339 -7.46 2.87 13.85
C LEU A 339 -8.58 2.19 13.08
N TYR A 340 -8.22 1.28 12.17
CA TYR A 340 -9.18 0.47 11.42
C TYR A 340 -9.53 -0.80 12.20
N ALA A 341 -10.78 -1.26 12.11
CA ALA A 341 -11.17 -2.63 12.40
C ALA A 341 -11.39 -3.36 11.07
N VAL A 342 -10.47 -4.27 10.72
CA VAL A 342 -10.54 -5.06 9.49
C VAL A 342 -11.21 -6.38 9.78
N HIS A 343 -12.36 -6.62 9.15
CA HIS A 343 -13.11 -7.88 9.25
C HIS A 343 -12.59 -8.84 8.19
N ILE A 344 -11.91 -9.90 8.64
CA ILE A 344 -11.27 -10.89 7.77
C ILE A 344 -12.21 -12.07 7.55
N GLU A 345 -12.42 -12.42 6.28
CA GLU A 345 -13.31 -13.48 5.83
C GLU A 345 -12.55 -14.51 4.97
N PRO A 346 -12.90 -15.81 5.02
CA PRO A 346 -12.30 -16.83 4.17
C PRO A 346 -12.56 -16.58 2.68
N ASP A 347 -11.50 -16.68 1.88
CA ASP A 347 -11.61 -16.81 0.43
C ASP A 347 -10.83 -18.05 -0.01
N GLY A 348 -11.55 -19.17 -0.14
CA GLY A 348 -10.96 -20.48 -0.42
C GLY A 348 -9.96 -20.94 0.65
N ALA A 349 -8.67 -20.99 0.32
CA ALA A 349 -7.55 -21.31 1.19
C ALA A 349 -6.80 -20.07 1.71
N GLY A 350 -7.16 -18.88 1.21
CA GLY A 350 -6.72 -17.57 1.68
C GLY A 350 -7.87 -16.78 2.29
N TYR A 351 -7.84 -15.46 2.09
CA TYR A 351 -8.69 -14.49 2.79
C TYR A 351 -8.99 -13.26 1.93
N MET A 352 -10.16 -12.69 2.17
CA MET A 352 -10.52 -11.32 1.80
C MET A 352 -10.85 -10.52 3.08
N GLY A 353 -10.96 -9.19 3.00
CA GLY A 353 -11.33 -8.39 4.16
C GLY A 353 -12.04 -7.08 3.82
N THR A 354 -12.78 -6.56 4.80
CA THR A 354 -13.43 -5.25 4.75
C THR A 354 -12.93 -4.38 5.88
N ALA A 355 -12.41 -3.20 5.57
CA ALA A 355 -11.94 -2.23 6.56
C ALA A 355 -13.07 -1.30 7.03
N GLU A 356 -13.20 -1.16 8.34
CA GLU A 356 -14.09 -0.21 9.02
C GLU A 356 -13.25 0.79 9.82
N GLU A 357 -13.61 2.08 9.80
CA GLU A 357 -12.95 3.07 10.66
C GLU A 357 -13.49 2.94 12.09
N PHE A 358 -12.63 2.56 13.03
CA PHE A 358 -13.00 2.26 14.41
C PHE A 358 -12.76 3.44 15.35
N ILE A 359 -11.61 4.10 15.23
CA ILE A 359 -11.32 5.40 15.86
C ILE A 359 -10.63 6.29 14.84
N THR A 360 -11.05 7.54 14.72
CA THR A 360 -10.36 8.54 13.89
C THR A 360 -10.18 9.86 14.65
N GLY A 361 -9.07 10.55 14.38
CA GLY A 361 -8.79 11.88 14.91
C GLY A 361 -7.74 12.59 14.07
N GLN A 362 -7.83 13.92 13.97
CA GLN A 362 -6.86 14.73 13.22
C GLN A 362 -6.32 15.86 14.11
N PRO A 363 -5.04 15.84 14.53
CA PRO A 363 -4.07 14.75 14.38
C PRO A 363 -4.32 13.59 15.36
N LEU A 364 -3.98 12.36 14.99
CA LEU A 364 -3.93 11.20 15.90
C LEU A 364 -2.82 10.22 15.47
N PRO A 365 -1.52 10.56 15.60
CA PRO A 365 -0.41 9.77 15.06
C PRO A 365 -0.22 8.44 15.81
N LEU A 366 -1.07 7.45 15.51
CA LEU A 366 -1.10 6.14 16.15
C LEU A 366 0.21 5.40 15.92
N THR A 367 0.82 4.92 17.00
CA THR A 367 2.07 4.17 16.96
C THR A 367 1.90 2.70 17.27
N ASP A 368 1.05 2.35 18.23
CA ASP A 368 0.83 0.94 18.59
C ASP A 368 -0.53 0.70 19.26
N VAL A 369 -1.03 -0.54 19.22
CA VAL A 369 -2.32 -0.97 19.74
C VAL A 369 -2.28 -2.42 20.24
N LEU A 370 -2.81 -2.67 21.44
CA LEU A 370 -2.95 -4.02 21.99
C LEU A 370 -4.25 -4.23 22.76
N ILE A 371 -4.61 -5.49 22.98
CA ILE A 371 -5.62 -5.90 23.97
C ILE A 371 -4.91 -6.37 25.23
N ASN A 372 -5.28 -5.84 26.39
CA ASN A 372 -4.76 -6.33 27.66
C ASN A 372 -5.50 -7.61 28.08
N PRO A 373 -4.80 -8.74 28.33
CA PRO A 373 -5.44 -10.02 28.57
C PRO A 373 -6.12 -10.14 29.95
N LEU A 374 -5.80 -9.26 30.92
CA LEU A 374 -6.35 -9.34 32.27
C LEU A 374 -7.64 -8.52 32.45
N ASP A 375 -7.71 -7.30 31.92
CA ASP A 375 -8.91 -6.45 32.00
C ASP A 375 -9.80 -6.55 30.73
N GLY A 376 -9.25 -6.98 29.60
CA GLY A 376 -9.93 -7.07 28.31
C GLY A 376 -10.26 -5.71 27.69
N ALA A 377 -9.61 -4.63 28.10
CA ALA A 377 -9.65 -3.35 27.40
C ALA A 377 -8.59 -3.30 26.29
N MET A 378 -8.85 -2.47 25.28
CA MET A 378 -7.84 -2.11 24.28
C MET A 378 -7.06 -0.89 24.78
N TYR A 379 -5.77 -0.86 24.49
CA TYR A 379 -4.89 0.26 24.73
C TYR A 379 -4.21 0.65 23.42
N PHE A 380 -4.09 1.95 23.15
CA PHE A 380 -3.33 2.44 22.00
C PHE A 380 -2.45 3.63 22.40
N ALA A 381 -1.30 3.74 21.73
CA ALA A 381 -0.37 4.84 21.85
C ALA A 381 -0.45 5.75 20.63
N ILE A 382 -0.16 7.04 20.83
CA ILE A 382 0.21 7.97 19.76
C ILE A 382 1.63 8.50 20.02
N GLY A 383 2.32 8.95 18.97
CA GLY A 383 3.64 9.55 19.08
C GLY A 383 4.50 9.32 17.84
N GLY A 384 5.77 8.99 18.06
CA GLY A 384 6.78 8.87 17.00
C GLY A 384 7.23 10.21 16.44
N ARG A 385 8.41 10.25 15.81
CA ARG A 385 9.02 11.42 15.16
C ARG A 385 9.05 12.67 16.06
N LYS A 386 9.29 12.47 17.36
CA LYS A 386 9.28 13.50 18.42
C LYS A 386 7.96 14.28 18.56
N THR A 387 6.88 13.78 17.98
CA THR A 387 5.55 14.36 18.12
C THR A 387 5.00 14.07 19.52
N GLN A 388 3.99 14.84 19.93
CA GLN A 388 3.34 14.67 21.23
C GLN A 388 2.78 13.24 21.38
N SER A 389 3.25 12.54 22.41
CA SER A 389 2.86 11.16 22.68
C SER A 389 1.82 11.08 23.81
N ALA A 390 0.99 10.03 23.79
CA ALA A 390 -0.02 9.76 24.80
C ALA A 390 -0.49 8.30 24.78
N LEU A 391 -1.05 7.86 25.90
CA LEU A 391 -1.67 6.54 26.07
C LEU A 391 -3.18 6.67 26.29
N TYR A 392 -3.95 5.91 25.53
CA TYR A 392 -5.41 5.86 25.61
C TYR A 392 -5.88 4.44 25.95
N ARG A 393 -7.07 4.36 26.56
CA ARG A 393 -7.81 3.12 26.83
C ARG A 393 -9.15 3.15 26.13
N VAL A 394 -9.57 2.03 25.55
CA VAL A 394 -10.87 1.85 24.89
C VAL A 394 -11.64 0.72 25.58
N THR A 395 -12.90 1.01 25.93
CA THR A 395 -13.83 0.07 26.56
C THR A 395 -15.16 0.08 25.82
N TYR A 396 -15.90 -1.03 25.86
CA TYR A 396 -17.27 -1.09 25.34
C TYR A 396 -18.27 -0.72 26.44
N ALA A 397 -19.22 0.16 26.12
CA ALA A 397 -20.23 0.69 27.04
C ALA A 397 -21.67 0.38 26.58
N GLY A 398 -21.84 -0.34 25.47
CA GLY A 398 -23.14 -0.76 24.95
C GLY A 398 -23.70 -2.03 25.61
N SER A 399 -24.76 -2.57 25.02
CA SER A 399 -25.53 -3.70 25.56
C SER A 399 -25.33 -5.03 24.83
N GLU A 400 -24.55 -5.08 23.74
CA GLU A 400 -24.22 -6.34 23.07
C GLU A 400 -23.35 -7.26 23.94
N SER A 401 -23.42 -8.57 23.69
CA SER A 401 -22.66 -9.54 24.47
C SER A 401 -21.16 -9.43 24.25
N THR A 402 -20.43 -9.24 25.36
CA THR A 402 -18.96 -9.23 25.44
C THR A 402 -18.38 -10.57 25.88
N ALA A 403 -19.19 -11.64 25.84
CA ALA A 403 -18.72 -13.00 26.08
C ALA A 403 -17.65 -13.40 25.03
N PRO A 404 -16.64 -14.23 25.39
CA PRO A 404 -15.59 -14.63 24.46
C PRO A 404 -16.17 -15.24 23.17
N SER A 405 -15.84 -14.65 22.02
CA SER A 405 -16.31 -15.16 20.74
C SER A 405 -15.67 -16.52 20.45
N ASN A 406 -16.51 -17.49 20.09
CA ASN A 406 -16.11 -18.82 19.66
C ASN A 406 -15.98 -18.94 18.13
N MET A 407 -15.99 -17.83 17.39
CA MET A 407 -15.92 -17.83 15.93
C MET A 407 -14.63 -18.51 15.48
N LYS A 408 -14.80 -19.59 14.72
CA LYS A 408 -13.80 -20.17 13.82
C LYS A 408 -14.18 -19.76 12.42
N LEU A 409 -13.20 -19.36 11.61
CA LEU A 409 -13.48 -19.04 10.22
C LEU A 409 -13.76 -20.32 9.43
N ALA A 410 -14.68 -20.24 8.47
CA ALA A 410 -14.95 -21.32 7.51
C ALA A 410 -13.74 -21.58 6.59
N GLY A 411 -13.83 -22.58 5.71
CA GLY A 411 -12.75 -22.93 4.76
C GLY A 411 -11.69 -23.89 5.32
N GLY A 412 -11.99 -24.63 6.38
CA GLY A 412 -11.04 -25.56 7.03
C GLY A 412 -10.39 -26.55 6.05
N THR A 413 -11.16 -27.20 5.18
CA THR A 413 -10.66 -28.23 4.25
C THR A 413 -9.73 -27.69 3.16
N THR A 414 -10.04 -26.51 2.58
CA THR A 414 -9.17 -25.82 1.60
C THR A 414 -7.90 -25.30 2.25
N ARG A 415 -7.99 -24.80 3.48
CA ARG A 415 -6.83 -24.35 4.28
C ARG A 415 -5.93 -25.51 4.72
N GLU A 416 -6.51 -26.63 5.15
CA GLU A 416 -5.80 -27.88 5.46
C GLU A 416 -5.07 -28.41 4.22
N LEU A 417 -5.71 -28.37 3.05
CA LEU A 417 -5.09 -28.72 1.78
C LEU A 417 -3.91 -27.81 1.43
N ARG A 418 -4.04 -26.48 1.62
CA ARG A 418 -2.91 -25.54 1.48
C ARG A 418 -1.77 -25.93 2.41
N ARG A 419 -2.03 -26.13 3.70
CA ARG A 419 -1.00 -26.51 4.69
C ARG A 419 -0.35 -27.86 4.36
N LYS A 420 -1.08 -28.79 3.76
CA LYS A 420 -0.54 -30.06 3.26
C LYS A 420 0.46 -29.84 2.10
N LEU A 421 0.17 -28.90 1.19
CA LEU A 421 1.09 -28.51 0.10
C LEU A 421 2.31 -27.75 0.67
N GLU A 422 2.08 -26.77 1.54
CA GLU A 422 3.13 -26.02 2.24
C GLU A 422 4.04 -26.92 3.07
N SER A 423 3.58 -28.08 3.51
CA SER A 423 4.44 -29.03 4.23
C SER A 423 5.59 -29.60 3.38
N PHE A 424 5.55 -29.46 2.05
CA PHE A 424 6.65 -29.77 1.13
C PHE A 424 7.60 -28.60 0.88
N HIS A 425 7.35 -27.41 1.45
CA HIS A 425 8.26 -26.28 1.34
C HIS A 425 9.56 -26.52 2.14
N GLY A 426 10.61 -25.82 1.75
CA GLY A 426 11.91 -25.78 2.43
C GLY A 426 12.81 -27.00 2.24
N ARG A 427 12.37 -28.04 1.52
CA ARG A 427 13.21 -29.23 1.26
C ARG A 427 12.76 -30.01 0.01
N PRO A 428 13.68 -30.72 -0.64
CA PRO A 428 13.31 -31.80 -1.56
C PRO A 428 12.54 -32.91 -0.84
N ASP A 429 11.46 -33.39 -1.45
CA ASP A 429 10.69 -34.57 -1.05
C ASP A 429 10.20 -35.31 -2.32
N PRO A 430 10.55 -36.59 -2.53
CA PRO A 430 10.14 -37.34 -3.72
C PRO A 430 8.64 -37.39 -3.99
N LYS A 431 7.79 -37.15 -2.97
CA LYS A 431 6.33 -37.15 -3.10
C LYS A 431 5.74 -35.78 -3.47
N ALA A 432 6.52 -34.71 -3.35
CA ALA A 432 6.03 -33.34 -3.53
C ALA A 432 5.46 -33.09 -4.92
N VAL A 433 6.15 -33.55 -5.98
CA VAL A 433 5.72 -33.35 -7.37
C VAL A 433 4.34 -33.97 -7.60
N ASP A 434 4.14 -35.24 -7.26
CA ASP A 434 2.86 -35.93 -7.46
C ASP A 434 1.74 -35.39 -6.56
N ALA A 435 2.06 -34.97 -5.33
CA ALA A 435 1.09 -34.38 -4.42
C ALA A 435 0.65 -32.98 -4.84
N ALA A 436 1.57 -32.18 -5.42
CA ALA A 436 1.32 -30.79 -5.79
C ALA A 436 0.73 -30.63 -7.20
N TRP A 437 1.12 -31.47 -8.17
CA TRP A 437 0.73 -31.32 -9.58
C TRP A 437 -0.77 -31.10 -9.83
N PRO A 438 -1.70 -31.84 -9.16
CA PRO A 438 -3.14 -31.66 -9.38
C PRO A 438 -3.65 -30.24 -9.04
N PHE A 439 -2.91 -29.49 -8.22
CA PHE A 439 -3.31 -28.19 -7.70
C PHE A 439 -2.64 -27.01 -8.42
N LEU A 440 -1.65 -27.25 -9.29
CA LEU A 440 -1.02 -26.19 -10.11
C LEU A 440 -2.01 -25.43 -11.00
N GLY A 441 -3.09 -26.09 -11.42
CA GLY A 441 -4.18 -25.49 -12.20
C GLY A 441 -5.46 -25.22 -11.39
N HIS A 442 -5.37 -25.14 -10.07
CA HIS A 442 -6.53 -24.87 -9.22
C HIS A 442 -6.95 -23.40 -9.31
N ALA A 443 -8.26 -23.13 -9.28
CA ALA A 443 -8.81 -21.77 -9.39
C ALA A 443 -8.46 -20.89 -8.16
N ASP A 444 -8.36 -21.51 -6.99
CA ASP A 444 -7.81 -20.88 -5.79
C ASP A 444 -6.31 -20.59 -5.96
N ARG A 445 -5.95 -19.31 -5.84
CA ARG A 445 -4.60 -18.80 -6.03
C ARG A 445 -3.62 -19.16 -4.92
N TYR A 446 -4.08 -19.37 -3.70
CA TYR A 446 -3.22 -19.79 -2.59
C TYR A 446 -2.89 -21.28 -2.70
N LEU A 447 -3.84 -22.11 -3.16
CA LEU A 447 -3.58 -23.52 -3.49
C LEU A 447 -2.62 -23.69 -4.67
N ASN A 448 -2.83 -22.97 -5.78
CA ASN A 448 -1.92 -23.09 -6.93
C ASN A 448 -0.53 -22.50 -6.64
N THR A 449 -0.43 -21.46 -5.80
CA THR A 449 0.86 -20.93 -5.33
C THR A 449 1.60 -21.90 -4.42
N ALA A 450 0.93 -22.49 -3.42
CA ALA A 450 1.55 -23.51 -2.56
C ALA A 450 1.99 -24.74 -3.37
N ALA A 451 1.19 -25.17 -4.35
CA ALA A 451 1.57 -26.24 -5.27
C ALA A 451 2.81 -25.87 -6.12
N ARG A 452 2.89 -24.64 -6.62
CA ARG A 452 4.02 -24.15 -7.41
C ARG A 452 5.29 -24.08 -6.55
N VAL A 453 5.22 -23.51 -5.35
CA VAL A 453 6.35 -23.42 -4.43
C VAL A 453 6.84 -24.81 -4.02
N ALA A 454 5.93 -25.76 -3.75
CA ALA A 454 6.28 -27.15 -3.46
C ALA A 454 7.09 -27.82 -4.59
N ILE A 455 6.82 -27.54 -5.87
CA ILE A 455 7.63 -28.06 -7.00
C ILE A 455 8.92 -27.25 -7.24
N GLU A 456 8.94 -25.94 -6.96
CA GLU A 456 10.15 -25.10 -7.04
C GLU A 456 11.25 -25.54 -6.04
N TRP A 457 10.89 -26.28 -4.98
CA TRP A 457 11.82 -26.93 -4.04
C TRP A 457 12.39 -28.27 -4.52
N GLN A 458 11.91 -28.82 -5.64
CA GLN A 458 12.30 -30.15 -6.14
C GLN A 458 13.34 -30.06 -7.25
N PRO A 459 14.30 -31.02 -7.34
CA PRO A 459 15.30 -31.01 -8.40
C PRO A 459 14.65 -31.01 -9.79
N VAL A 460 14.92 -29.97 -10.59
CA VAL A 460 14.25 -29.72 -11.90
C VAL A 460 14.22 -30.96 -12.81
N ALA A 461 15.27 -31.78 -12.79
CA ALA A 461 15.37 -33.00 -13.58
C ALA A 461 14.25 -34.02 -13.32
N THR A 462 13.58 -34.02 -12.16
CA THR A 462 12.50 -34.98 -11.85
C THR A 462 11.14 -34.58 -12.41
N TRP A 463 10.98 -33.32 -12.87
CA TRP A 463 9.67 -32.79 -13.28
C TRP A 463 9.68 -31.89 -14.52
N ARG A 464 10.86 -31.52 -15.07
CA ARG A 464 11.03 -30.76 -16.33
C ARG A 464 10.13 -31.27 -17.47
N GLU A 465 10.25 -32.55 -17.82
CA GLU A 465 9.51 -33.12 -18.94
C GLU A 465 7.99 -33.11 -18.71
N ARG A 466 7.56 -33.26 -17.45
CA ARG A 466 6.15 -33.15 -17.06
C ARG A 466 5.63 -31.72 -17.21
N ALA A 467 6.44 -30.70 -16.87
CA ALA A 467 6.09 -29.29 -17.08
C ALA A 467 5.98 -28.94 -18.58
N LEU A 468 6.93 -29.41 -19.39
CA LEU A 468 6.94 -29.19 -20.84
C LEU A 468 5.77 -29.90 -21.55
N ALA A 469 5.34 -31.06 -21.03
CA ALA A 469 4.21 -31.84 -21.55
C ALA A 469 2.82 -31.39 -21.03
N GLU A 470 2.72 -30.57 -19.99
CA GLU A 470 1.43 -30.16 -19.42
C GLU A 470 0.62 -29.30 -20.39
N THR A 471 -0.68 -29.61 -20.52
CA THR A 471 -1.59 -29.00 -21.51
C THR A 471 -2.78 -28.29 -20.88
N LYS A 472 -3.08 -28.52 -19.59
CA LYS A 472 -4.11 -27.76 -18.86
C LYS A 472 -3.60 -26.33 -18.64
N PRO A 473 -4.32 -25.27 -19.07
CA PRO A 473 -3.76 -23.91 -19.12
C PRO A 473 -3.12 -23.42 -17.81
N ASP A 474 -3.88 -23.33 -16.72
CA ASP A 474 -3.38 -22.77 -15.46
C ASP A 474 -2.27 -23.62 -14.81
N ALA A 475 -2.32 -24.94 -15.00
CA ALA A 475 -1.27 -25.85 -14.53
C ALA A 475 0.01 -25.69 -15.36
N SER A 476 -0.12 -25.57 -16.68
CA SER A 476 0.99 -25.33 -17.61
C SER A 476 1.66 -23.98 -17.33
N ILE A 477 0.88 -22.91 -17.11
CA ILE A 477 1.40 -21.59 -16.72
C ILE A 477 2.24 -21.70 -15.44
N ASN A 478 1.70 -22.27 -14.36
CA ASN A 478 2.43 -22.38 -13.09
C ASN A 478 3.65 -23.31 -13.21
N ALA A 479 3.54 -24.43 -13.93
CA ALA A 479 4.65 -25.37 -14.13
C ALA A 479 5.80 -24.76 -14.96
N LEU A 480 5.50 -24.00 -16.02
CA LEU A 480 6.50 -23.35 -16.86
C LEU A 480 7.15 -22.15 -16.14
N ILE A 481 6.37 -21.38 -15.38
CA ILE A 481 6.91 -20.31 -14.51
C ILE A 481 7.87 -20.90 -13.47
N ALA A 482 7.48 -21.98 -12.78
CA ALA A 482 8.36 -22.69 -11.85
C ALA A 482 9.62 -23.21 -12.56
N LEU A 483 9.47 -23.84 -13.73
CA LEU A 483 10.58 -24.43 -14.48
C LEU A 483 11.63 -23.39 -14.83
N VAL A 484 11.21 -22.24 -15.34
CA VAL A 484 12.11 -21.15 -15.71
C VAL A 484 12.78 -20.52 -14.48
N ARG A 485 12.02 -20.25 -13.41
CA ARG A 485 12.56 -19.69 -12.15
C ARG A 485 13.61 -20.61 -11.52
N ALA A 486 13.32 -21.92 -11.44
CA ALA A 486 14.19 -22.92 -10.83
C ALA A 486 15.41 -23.32 -11.71
N SER A 487 15.40 -22.99 -13.00
CA SER A 487 16.48 -23.37 -13.93
C SER A 487 17.53 -22.27 -14.16
N ALA A 488 17.24 -21.01 -13.82
CA ALA A 488 18.16 -19.90 -14.09
C ALA A 488 17.89 -18.65 -13.22
N THR A 489 18.97 -18.02 -12.76
CA THR A 489 18.98 -16.69 -12.14
C THR A 489 18.86 -15.60 -13.21
N ASP A 490 18.13 -14.50 -12.92
CA ASP A 490 18.11 -13.32 -13.77
C ASP A 490 19.46 -12.56 -13.74
N GLU A 491 19.70 -11.68 -14.72
CA GLU A 491 21.02 -11.02 -14.85
C GLU A 491 21.43 -10.19 -13.62
N PRO A 492 20.56 -9.36 -12.98
CA PRO A 492 20.90 -8.63 -11.76
C PRO A 492 21.34 -9.49 -10.57
N HIS A 493 20.81 -10.70 -10.40
CA HIS A 493 21.16 -11.58 -9.28
C HIS A 493 22.22 -12.64 -9.61
N ARG A 494 22.51 -12.86 -10.90
CA ARG A 494 23.41 -13.90 -11.38
C ARG A 494 24.83 -13.66 -10.89
N LYS A 495 25.33 -14.57 -10.07
CA LYS A 495 26.73 -14.57 -9.63
C LYS A 495 27.61 -15.18 -10.73
N PRO A 496 28.90 -14.81 -10.83
CA PRO A 496 29.83 -15.46 -11.76
C PRO A 496 29.97 -16.98 -11.58
N SER A 497 29.61 -17.49 -10.39
CA SER A 497 29.58 -18.91 -10.04
C SER A 497 28.30 -19.65 -10.44
N ASP A 498 27.23 -18.93 -10.80
CA ASP A 498 25.93 -19.56 -11.09
C ASP A 498 26.02 -20.33 -12.42
N PRO A 499 25.35 -21.50 -12.54
CA PRO A 499 25.35 -22.25 -13.78
C PRO A 499 24.72 -21.43 -14.90
N LYS A 500 25.30 -21.51 -16.10
CA LYS A 500 24.66 -20.97 -17.30
C LYS A 500 23.35 -21.74 -17.57
N PRO A 501 22.28 -21.06 -18.02
CA PRO A 501 21.05 -21.73 -18.42
C PRO A 501 21.32 -22.81 -19.47
N ASP A 502 20.60 -23.94 -19.39
CA ASP A 502 20.63 -24.98 -20.42
C ASP A 502 20.11 -24.41 -21.75
N PRO A 503 20.93 -24.38 -22.83
CA PRO A 503 20.52 -23.79 -24.11
C PRO A 503 19.39 -24.57 -24.78
N SER A 504 19.15 -25.84 -24.43
CA SER A 504 18.02 -26.63 -24.93
C SER A 504 16.69 -26.27 -24.26
N LEU A 505 16.72 -25.61 -23.09
CA LEU A 505 15.52 -25.35 -22.31
C LEU A 505 14.67 -24.21 -22.90
N GLN A 506 15.29 -23.14 -23.39
CA GLN A 506 14.55 -22.00 -23.95
C GLN A 506 13.66 -22.43 -25.15
N PRO A 507 14.16 -23.14 -26.19
CA PRO A 507 13.31 -23.60 -27.28
C PRO A 507 12.19 -24.55 -26.84
N ALA A 508 12.46 -25.43 -25.86
CA ALA A 508 11.46 -26.36 -25.33
C ALA A 508 10.33 -25.64 -24.57
N VAL A 509 10.67 -24.66 -23.73
CA VAL A 509 9.68 -23.82 -23.03
C VAL A 509 8.87 -22.99 -24.04
N LEU A 510 9.52 -22.40 -25.04
CA LEU A 510 8.82 -21.63 -26.09
C LEU A 510 7.86 -22.50 -26.92
N ALA A 511 8.20 -23.76 -27.20
CA ALA A 511 7.30 -24.71 -27.86
C ALA A 511 6.08 -25.07 -26.99
N ALA A 512 6.27 -25.20 -25.67
CA ALA A 512 5.16 -25.41 -24.73
C ALA A 512 4.26 -24.17 -24.60
N LEU A 513 4.85 -22.98 -24.57
CA LEU A 513 4.12 -21.70 -24.55
C LEU A 513 3.38 -21.43 -25.86
N ASP A 514 3.96 -21.73 -27.03
CA ASP A 514 3.29 -21.59 -28.33
C ASP A 514 2.01 -22.45 -28.40
N ARG A 515 2.10 -23.72 -28.00
CA ARG A 515 0.96 -24.64 -27.91
C ARG A 515 -0.16 -24.10 -27.02
N LEU A 516 0.21 -23.47 -25.91
CA LEU A 516 -0.72 -22.94 -24.92
C LEU A 516 -1.37 -21.62 -25.37
N ASP A 517 -0.56 -20.71 -25.91
CA ASP A 517 -0.92 -19.38 -26.39
C ASP A 517 -1.86 -19.40 -27.61
N GLU A 518 -1.79 -20.48 -28.41
CA GLU A 518 -2.68 -20.72 -29.56
C GLU A 518 -3.98 -21.48 -29.16
N SER A 519 -4.15 -21.83 -27.88
CA SER A 519 -5.32 -22.56 -27.40
C SER A 519 -6.57 -21.68 -27.26
N LYS A 520 -7.75 -22.25 -27.57
CA LYS A 520 -9.03 -21.56 -27.42
C LYS A 520 -9.29 -21.10 -25.98
N ALA A 521 -8.91 -21.90 -24.98
CA ALA A 521 -9.08 -21.58 -23.57
C ALA A 521 -8.34 -20.29 -23.18
N VAL A 522 -7.04 -20.19 -23.52
CA VAL A 522 -6.26 -18.97 -23.29
C VAL A 522 -6.83 -17.80 -24.08
N SER A 523 -7.24 -18.00 -25.34
CA SER A 523 -7.81 -16.91 -26.15
C SER A 523 -9.09 -16.28 -25.57
N ALA A 524 -9.83 -17.01 -24.73
CA ALA A 524 -11.04 -16.52 -24.06
C ALA A 524 -10.80 -15.90 -22.67
N ASN A 525 -9.71 -16.27 -21.97
CA ASN A 525 -9.45 -15.91 -20.57
C ASN A 525 -8.25 -14.95 -20.43
N LYS A 526 -8.51 -13.71 -20.00
CA LYS A 526 -7.45 -12.68 -19.85
C LYS A 526 -6.44 -12.98 -18.74
N THR A 527 -6.85 -13.61 -17.64
CA THR A 527 -5.91 -14.05 -16.59
C THR A 527 -4.93 -15.08 -17.13
N GLN A 528 -5.40 -16.03 -17.95
CA GLN A 528 -4.52 -16.98 -18.62
C GLN A 528 -3.59 -16.30 -19.63
N GLN A 529 -4.07 -15.31 -20.40
CA GLN A 529 -3.22 -14.52 -21.30
C GLN A 529 -2.12 -13.76 -20.54
N LEU A 530 -2.45 -13.14 -19.42
CA LEU A 530 -1.48 -12.47 -18.54
C LEU A 530 -0.45 -13.47 -17.98
N GLY A 531 -0.89 -14.67 -17.57
CA GLY A 531 0.00 -15.74 -17.11
C GLY A 531 0.94 -16.27 -18.20
N VAL A 532 0.45 -16.44 -19.43
CA VAL A 532 1.26 -16.82 -20.60
C VAL A 532 2.29 -15.74 -20.94
N LEU A 533 1.89 -14.46 -20.96
CA LEU A 533 2.82 -13.35 -21.18
C LEU A 533 3.88 -13.25 -20.07
N ARG A 534 3.51 -13.49 -18.80
CA ARG A 534 4.48 -13.57 -17.70
C ARG A 534 5.46 -14.74 -17.86
N ALA A 535 5.00 -15.90 -18.34
CA ALA A 535 5.86 -17.05 -18.61
C ALA A 535 6.82 -16.80 -19.80
N TYR A 536 6.36 -16.15 -20.88
CA TYR A 536 7.25 -15.66 -21.95
C TYR A 536 8.28 -14.65 -21.41
N ALA A 537 7.85 -13.70 -20.57
CA ALA A 537 8.74 -12.70 -19.98
C ALA A 537 9.87 -13.35 -19.18
N LEU A 538 9.51 -14.23 -18.23
CA LEU A 538 10.49 -14.97 -17.42
C LEU A 538 11.43 -15.80 -18.30
N THR A 539 10.92 -16.43 -19.36
CA THR A 539 11.72 -17.20 -20.32
C THR A 539 12.81 -16.32 -20.94
N PHE A 540 12.46 -15.10 -21.39
CA PHE A 540 13.42 -14.19 -22.01
C PHE A 540 14.41 -13.56 -21.01
N ILE A 541 13.96 -13.30 -19.77
CA ILE A 541 14.77 -12.68 -18.72
C ILE A 541 15.81 -13.66 -18.16
N ARG A 542 15.40 -14.91 -17.91
CA ARG A 542 16.24 -15.92 -17.23
C ARG A 542 16.97 -16.85 -18.20
N LEU A 543 16.32 -17.26 -19.30
CA LEU A 543 16.91 -18.13 -20.33
C LEU A 543 17.44 -17.36 -21.56
N GLY A 544 17.42 -16.03 -21.52
CA GLY A 544 18.00 -15.16 -22.54
C GLY A 544 17.05 -14.78 -23.68
N ARG A 545 17.49 -13.81 -24.50
CA ARG A 545 16.74 -13.31 -25.65
C ARG A 545 16.53 -14.42 -26.71
N PRO A 546 15.36 -14.52 -27.36
CA PRO A 546 15.16 -15.45 -28.47
C PRO A 546 15.97 -15.03 -29.71
N ASP A 547 16.24 -16.00 -30.59
CA ASP A 547 16.84 -15.73 -31.91
C ASP A 547 15.97 -14.80 -32.77
N ASP A 548 16.52 -14.23 -33.84
CA ASP A 548 15.83 -13.23 -34.65
C ASP A 548 14.58 -13.76 -35.39
N ALA A 549 14.55 -15.03 -35.78
CA ALA A 549 13.39 -15.61 -36.46
C ALA A 549 12.23 -15.81 -35.47
N THR A 550 12.54 -16.38 -34.31
CA THR A 550 11.60 -16.55 -33.18
C THR A 550 11.12 -15.20 -32.66
N ARG A 551 12.02 -14.23 -32.49
CA ARG A 551 11.71 -12.84 -32.11
C ARG A 551 10.73 -12.21 -33.08
N LEU A 552 10.97 -12.31 -34.39
CA LEU A 552 10.10 -11.69 -35.40
C LEU A 552 8.72 -12.35 -35.45
N LYS A 553 8.64 -13.69 -35.36
CA LYS A 553 7.38 -14.44 -35.25
C LYS A 553 6.55 -13.95 -34.06
N LEU A 554 7.15 -13.89 -32.87
CA LEU A 554 6.47 -13.48 -31.65
C LEU A 554 6.11 -11.99 -31.67
N ALA A 555 6.97 -11.13 -32.21
CA ALA A 555 6.69 -9.71 -32.41
C ALA A 555 5.42 -9.51 -33.26
N GLN A 556 5.33 -10.18 -34.42
CA GLN A 556 4.15 -10.12 -35.28
C GLN A 556 2.88 -10.66 -34.58
N ARG A 557 2.99 -11.76 -33.83
CA ARG A 557 1.86 -12.36 -33.09
C ARG A 557 1.34 -11.44 -31.99
N PHE A 558 2.21 -10.85 -31.18
CA PHE A 558 1.77 -9.93 -30.11
C PHE A 558 1.33 -8.58 -30.69
N GLU A 559 1.92 -8.15 -31.80
CA GLU A 559 1.51 -6.92 -32.49
C GLU A 559 0.10 -7.02 -33.04
N SER A 560 -0.32 -8.17 -33.59
CA SER A 560 -1.71 -8.37 -34.05
C SER A 560 -2.74 -8.42 -32.92
N ARG A 561 -2.31 -8.62 -31.67
CA ARG A 561 -3.14 -8.63 -30.45
C ARG A 561 -3.17 -7.29 -29.70
N PHE A 562 -2.39 -6.29 -30.11
CA PHE A 562 -2.36 -4.97 -29.48
C PHE A 562 -3.03 -3.89 -30.36
N PRO A 563 -3.93 -3.05 -29.81
CA PRO A 563 -4.49 -3.15 -28.46
C PRO A 563 -5.41 -4.37 -28.32
N ALA A 564 -5.44 -4.95 -27.13
CA ALA A 564 -6.31 -6.05 -26.78
C ALA A 564 -7.78 -5.62 -26.86
N GLN A 565 -8.62 -6.51 -27.38
CA GLN A 565 -10.06 -6.24 -27.52
C GLN A 565 -10.74 -6.17 -26.15
N SER A 566 -11.54 -5.14 -25.92
CA SER A 566 -12.48 -5.09 -24.80
C SER A 566 -13.44 -6.29 -24.90
N ALA A 567 -13.68 -6.98 -23.77
CA ALA A 567 -14.69 -8.04 -23.77
C ALA A 567 -16.10 -7.44 -23.97
N PRO A 568 -17.01 -8.15 -24.65
CA PRO A 568 -18.40 -7.73 -24.80
C PRO A 568 -19.06 -7.45 -23.46
N ALA A 569 -20.07 -6.58 -23.48
CA ALA A 569 -20.86 -6.20 -22.31
C ALA A 569 -21.18 -7.41 -21.42
N THR A 570 -21.85 -8.43 -21.97
CA THR A 570 -22.46 -9.58 -21.28
C THR A 570 -21.53 -10.54 -20.49
N SER A 571 -20.23 -10.27 -20.35
CA SER A 571 -19.19 -11.27 -20.05
C SER A 571 -18.66 -11.37 -18.60
N ARG A 572 -19.36 -10.86 -17.57
CA ARG A 572 -18.87 -10.98 -16.16
C ARG A 572 -18.83 -12.43 -15.63
N ALA A 573 -19.52 -13.35 -16.30
CA ALA A 573 -19.49 -14.78 -16.00
C ALA A 573 -18.29 -15.54 -16.61
N GLU A 574 -17.50 -14.90 -17.49
CA GLU A 574 -16.31 -15.52 -18.10
C GLU A 574 -15.12 -15.53 -17.11
N PRO A 575 -14.45 -16.69 -16.90
CA PRO A 575 -13.30 -16.79 -16.02
C PRO A 575 -12.17 -15.80 -16.37
N GLY A 576 -11.65 -15.11 -15.36
CA GLY A 576 -10.49 -14.21 -15.50
C GLY A 576 -10.79 -12.80 -16.01
N ASN A 577 -12.06 -12.37 -16.01
CA ASN A 577 -12.46 -11.02 -16.43
C ASN A 577 -12.65 -10.08 -15.22
N PHE A 578 -11.54 -9.65 -14.60
CA PHE A 578 -11.55 -8.70 -13.47
C PHE A 578 -11.52 -7.23 -13.96
N PRO A 579 -11.99 -6.26 -13.14
CA PRO A 579 -11.92 -4.83 -13.48
C PRO A 579 -10.48 -4.39 -13.80
N GLY A 580 -10.27 -3.77 -14.96
CA GLY A 580 -8.93 -3.38 -15.45
C GLY A 580 -8.15 -4.46 -16.22
N ALA A 581 -8.66 -5.68 -16.38
CA ALA A 581 -7.92 -6.78 -17.03
C ALA A 581 -7.48 -6.47 -18.49
N THR A 582 -8.27 -5.72 -19.27
CA THR A 582 -7.87 -5.28 -20.63
C THR A 582 -6.69 -4.30 -20.59
N ALA A 583 -6.69 -3.36 -19.63
CA ALA A 583 -5.59 -2.42 -19.44
C ALA A 583 -4.32 -3.17 -19.03
N ALA A 584 -4.40 -4.04 -18.03
CA ALA A 584 -3.30 -4.92 -17.62
C ALA A 584 -2.70 -5.71 -18.80
N LEU A 585 -3.56 -6.30 -19.64
CA LEU A 585 -3.15 -7.04 -20.83
C LEU A 585 -2.47 -6.16 -21.88
N ASN A 586 -2.98 -4.95 -22.13
CA ASN A 586 -2.32 -3.96 -22.98
C ASN A 586 -0.93 -3.59 -22.45
N LEU A 587 -0.77 -3.40 -21.14
CA LEU A 587 0.52 -3.07 -20.56
C LEU A 587 1.54 -4.22 -20.77
N GLN A 588 1.15 -5.47 -20.52
CA GLN A 588 2.02 -6.64 -20.72
C GLN A 588 2.38 -6.87 -22.20
N LEU A 589 1.41 -6.71 -23.11
CA LEU A 589 1.67 -6.74 -24.55
C LEU A 589 2.61 -5.59 -24.97
N GLY A 590 2.41 -4.39 -24.44
CA GLY A 590 3.27 -3.22 -24.70
C GLY A 590 4.73 -3.45 -24.32
N GLU A 591 4.98 -4.02 -23.13
CA GLU A 591 6.34 -4.41 -22.71
C GLU A 591 6.96 -5.44 -23.68
N MET A 592 6.18 -6.43 -24.13
CA MET A 592 6.63 -7.40 -25.14
C MET A 592 6.98 -6.77 -26.48
N LEU A 593 6.15 -5.86 -26.99
CA LEU A 593 6.41 -5.17 -28.26
C LEU A 593 7.70 -4.35 -28.22
N VAL A 594 7.96 -3.67 -27.10
CA VAL A 594 9.21 -2.92 -26.90
C VAL A 594 10.40 -3.88 -26.78
N TYR A 595 10.30 -4.92 -25.95
CA TYR A 595 11.40 -5.87 -25.75
C TYR A 595 11.79 -6.61 -27.03
N LEU A 596 10.81 -7.08 -27.79
CA LEU A 596 11.02 -7.80 -29.06
C LEU A 596 11.38 -6.87 -30.22
N ALA A 597 11.33 -5.54 -30.02
CA ALA A 597 11.50 -4.52 -31.06
C ALA A 597 10.54 -4.75 -32.25
N ALA A 598 9.24 -4.82 -31.96
CA ALA A 598 8.22 -5.07 -32.98
C ALA A 598 8.12 -3.88 -33.97
N PRO A 599 7.93 -4.12 -35.28
CA PRO A 599 8.02 -3.08 -36.31
C PRO A 599 7.09 -1.88 -36.10
N GLN A 600 5.85 -2.11 -35.63
CA GLN A 600 4.85 -1.07 -35.39
C GLN A 600 4.74 -0.67 -33.91
N ALA A 601 5.69 -1.09 -33.05
CA ALA A 601 5.66 -0.81 -31.61
C ALA A 601 5.49 0.70 -31.31
N ALA A 602 6.29 1.55 -31.94
CA ALA A 602 6.22 3.00 -31.73
C ALA A 602 4.86 3.58 -32.15
N THR A 603 4.39 3.26 -33.36
CA THR A 603 3.09 3.70 -33.89
C THR A 603 1.93 3.29 -32.99
N LYS A 604 1.89 2.01 -32.57
CA LYS A 604 0.80 1.47 -31.77
C LYS A 604 0.81 1.99 -30.34
N LEU A 605 1.98 2.06 -29.69
CA LEU A 605 2.10 2.54 -28.31
C LEU A 605 1.89 4.05 -28.21
N MET A 606 2.30 4.84 -29.21
CA MET A 606 1.93 6.26 -29.29
C MET A 606 0.42 6.46 -29.44
N ALA A 607 -0.22 5.71 -30.33
CA ALA A 607 -1.68 5.76 -30.48
C ALA A 607 -2.45 5.29 -29.22
N ALA A 608 -1.86 4.41 -28.39
CA ALA A 608 -2.41 4.03 -27.10
C ALA A 608 -2.20 5.12 -26.04
N LEU A 609 -1.01 5.72 -25.99
CA LEU A 609 -0.66 6.85 -25.12
C LEU A 609 -1.57 8.07 -25.39
N GLU A 610 -1.86 8.39 -26.65
CA GLU A 610 -2.74 9.51 -27.01
C GLU A 610 -4.22 9.27 -26.65
N LYS A 611 -4.65 8.01 -26.52
CA LYS A 611 -6.02 7.61 -26.20
C LYS A 611 -6.24 7.21 -24.73
N ALA A 612 -5.16 7.11 -23.96
CA ALA A 612 -5.21 6.69 -22.56
C ALA A 612 -5.98 7.73 -21.70
N PRO A 613 -7.10 7.35 -21.07
CA PRO A 613 -8.01 8.28 -20.39
C PRO A 613 -7.47 8.75 -19.03
N SER A 614 -6.50 8.03 -18.47
CA SER A 614 -5.84 8.30 -17.19
C SER A 614 -4.37 8.65 -17.39
N GLN A 615 -3.82 9.54 -16.56
CA GLN A 615 -2.39 9.86 -16.61
C GLN A 615 -1.53 8.65 -16.24
N GLU A 616 -2.05 7.74 -15.43
CA GLU A 616 -1.41 6.49 -15.03
C GLU A 616 -1.16 5.57 -16.25
N GLU A 617 -2.16 5.40 -17.14
CA GLU A 617 -1.96 4.68 -18.39
C GLU A 617 -1.00 5.42 -19.34
N GLN A 618 -1.09 6.75 -19.45
CA GLN A 618 -0.14 7.54 -20.26
C GLN A 618 1.30 7.38 -19.77
N LEU A 619 1.52 7.44 -18.45
CA LEU A 619 2.80 7.18 -17.80
C LEU A 619 3.29 5.74 -18.05
N ALA A 620 2.39 4.75 -18.07
CA ALA A 620 2.74 3.36 -18.34
C ALA A 620 3.24 3.18 -19.79
N TYR A 621 2.51 3.67 -20.79
CA TYR A 621 2.94 3.59 -22.18
C TYR A 621 4.20 4.43 -22.44
N ALA A 622 4.30 5.62 -21.85
CA ALA A 622 5.51 6.44 -21.93
C ALA A 622 6.73 5.76 -21.28
N LYS A 623 6.54 5.08 -20.14
CA LYS A 623 7.59 4.29 -19.48
C LYS A 623 8.08 3.17 -20.41
N MET A 624 7.21 2.53 -21.18
CA MET A 624 7.61 1.49 -22.15
C MET A 624 8.38 2.11 -23.33
N LEU A 625 7.81 3.16 -23.93
CA LEU A 625 8.38 3.85 -25.10
C LEU A 625 9.79 4.41 -24.86
N ARG A 626 10.13 4.79 -23.61
CA ARG A 626 11.40 5.45 -23.29
C ARG A 626 12.67 4.67 -23.69
N VAL A 627 12.58 3.34 -23.79
CA VAL A 627 13.72 2.48 -24.19
C VAL A 627 13.61 1.95 -25.62
N LEU A 628 12.53 2.25 -26.35
CA LEU A 628 12.31 1.79 -27.72
C LEU A 628 13.22 2.54 -28.70
N ARG A 629 14.02 1.81 -29.48
CA ARG A 629 14.95 2.40 -30.48
C ARG A 629 14.46 2.33 -31.93
N THR A 630 13.45 1.50 -32.23
CA THR A 630 13.03 1.16 -33.60
C THR A 630 11.58 1.54 -33.88
N GLY A 631 11.20 1.67 -35.16
CA GLY A 631 9.83 1.97 -35.59
C GLY A 631 9.43 3.45 -35.51
N TRP A 632 10.33 4.33 -35.06
CA TRP A 632 10.07 5.77 -34.96
C TRP A 632 10.07 6.47 -36.31
N THR A 633 9.16 7.43 -36.47
CA THR A 633 9.17 8.46 -37.52
C THR A 633 9.40 9.83 -36.87
N PRO A 634 9.81 10.88 -37.62
CA PRO A 634 9.95 12.23 -37.08
C PRO A 634 8.68 12.73 -36.37
N ALA A 635 7.50 12.53 -36.98
CA ALA A 635 6.22 12.90 -36.40
C ALA A 635 5.91 12.16 -35.08
N LEU A 636 6.23 10.86 -34.98
CA LEU A 636 6.05 10.10 -33.73
C LEU A 636 7.00 10.60 -32.62
N ARG A 637 8.25 10.97 -32.97
CA ARG A 637 9.20 11.57 -32.02
C ARG A 637 8.72 12.93 -31.54
N GLU A 638 8.29 13.79 -32.44
CA GLU A 638 7.73 15.11 -32.10
C GLU A 638 6.51 14.97 -31.19
N ALA A 639 5.57 14.07 -31.50
CA ALA A 639 4.42 13.79 -30.64
C ALA A 639 4.84 13.31 -29.24
N TYR A 640 5.80 12.39 -29.15
CA TYR A 640 6.29 11.85 -27.88
C TYR A 640 7.00 12.89 -27.00
N PHE A 641 7.86 13.74 -27.57
CA PHE A 641 8.51 14.79 -26.79
C PHE A 641 7.58 15.96 -26.46
N ASN A 642 6.61 16.29 -27.32
CA ASN A 642 5.53 17.22 -26.96
C ASN A 642 4.64 16.67 -25.85
N TRP A 643 4.44 15.34 -25.75
CA TRP A 643 3.76 14.74 -24.61
C TRP A 643 4.53 15.00 -23.31
N TYR A 644 5.86 14.91 -23.26
CA TYR A 644 6.62 15.27 -22.05
C TYR A 644 6.43 16.74 -21.63
N VAL A 645 6.27 17.67 -22.59
CA VAL A 645 5.98 19.09 -22.29
C VAL A 645 4.59 19.25 -21.67
N LYS A 646 3.61 18.43 -22.07
CA LYS A 646 2.28 18.38 -21.44
C LYS A 646 2.33 17.69 -20.07
N ALA A 647 2.99 16.53 -19.99
CA ALA A 647 3.10 15.69 -18.80
C ALA A 647 3.85 16.35 -17.63
N ALA A 648 4.65 17.39 -17.89
CA ALA A 648 5.20 18.24 -16.83
C ALA A 648 4.14 18.99 -16.00
N ASN A 649 2.87 19.01 -16.44
CA ASN A 649 1.72 19.48 -15.66
C ASN A 649 0.92 18.35 -15.00
N PHE A 650 1.36 17.09 -15.08
CA PHE A 650 0.75 15.99 -14.33
C PHE A 650 0.91 16.19 -12.81
N ARG A 651 0.12 15.43 -12.06
CA ARG A 651 0.04 15.56 -10.60
C ARG A 651 0.01 14.21 -9.94
N GLY A 652 0.94 14.01 -9.02
CA GLY A 652 1.21 12.76 -8.33
C GLY A 652 2.35 12.96 -7.34
N GLY A 653 2.60 11.96 -6.50
CA GLY A 653 3.45 12.07 -5.32
C GLY A 653 4.89 12.53 -5.62
N ALA A 654 5.65 12.84 -4.58
CA ALA A 654 6.92 13.59 -4.69
C ALA A 654 7.94 13.03 -5.70
N SER A 655 7.91 11.74 -6.02
CA SER A 655 8.82 11.15 -7.00
C SER A 655 8.38 11.32 -8.48
N LEU A 656 7.14 11.74 -8.78
CA LEU A 656 6.61 11.88 -10.14
C LEU A 656 7.48 12.75 -11.05
N ALA A 657 7.89 13.93 -10.59
CA ALA A 657 8.73 14.84 -11.37
C ALA A 657 10.11 14.22 -11.68
N GLY A 658 10.65 13.43 -10.75
CA GLY A 658 11.89 12.68 -10.94
C GLY A 658 11.73 11.54 -11.94
N PHE A 659 10.63 10.78 -11.87
CA PHE A 659 10.32 9.75 -12.87
C PHE A 659 10.16 10.35 -14.27
N LEU A 660 9.41 11.45 -14.44
CA LEU A 660 9.24 12.12 -15.73
C LEU A 660 10.57 12.62 -16.31
N ARG A 661 11.43 13.21 -15.47
CA ARG A 661 12.80 13.61 -15.84
C ARG A 661 13.61 12.42 -16.32
N ASP A 662 13.66 11.34 -15.55
CA ASP A 662 14.50 10.18 -15.85
C ASP A 662 13.98 9.38 -17.05
N MET A 663 12.65 9.30 -17.22
CA MET A 663 12.02 8.77 -18.43
C MET A 663 12.34 9.61 -19.68
N LYS A 664 12.33 10.95 -19.58
CA LYS A 664 12.74 11.85 -20.67
C LYS A 664 14.23 11.65 -21.01
N ASN A 665 15.08 11.45 -20.01
CA ASN A 665 16.51 11.19 -20.20
C ASN A 665 16.75 9.85 -20.92
N ASP A 666 16.09 8.77 -20.48
CA ASP A 666 16.11 7.46 -21.18
C ASP A 666 15.68 7.62 -22.65
N ALA A 667 14.57 8.33 -22.89
CA ALA A 667 14.05 8.59 -24.22
C ALA A 667 15.05 9.37 -25.09
N ILE A 668 15.71 10.40 -24.57
CA ILE A 668 16.75 11.17 -25.28
C ILE A 668 17.95 10.27 -25.63
N ALA A 669 18.31 9.31 -24.78
CA ALA A 669 19.36 8.32 -25.05
C ALA A 669 19.01 7.28 -26.13
N THR A 670 17.76 7.30 -26.66
CA THR A 670 17.36 6.55 -27.86
C THR A 670 17.47 7.35 -29.16
N LEU A 671 17.79 8.65 -29.10
CA LEU A 671 17.90 9.52 -30.27
C LEU A 671 19.27 9.43 -30.94
N SER A 672 19.27 9.43 -32.27
CA SER A 672 20.41 9.81 -33.10
C SER A 672 20.75 11.29 -32.92
N ASP A 673 21.97 11.70 -33.25
CA ASP A 673 22.39 13.10 -33.11
C ASP A 673 21.63 14.04 -34.07
N ALA A 674 21.20 13.53 -35.23
CA ALA A 674 20.31 14.26 -36.15
C ALA A 674 18.93 14.52 -35.53
N GLU A 675 18.32 13.52 -34.89
CA GLU A 675 17.05 13.72 -34.16
C GLU A 675 17.22 14.69 -32.99
N LYS A 676 18.32 14.65 -32.23
CA LYS A 676 18.59 15.60 -31.14
C LYS A 676 18.65 17.05 -31.64
N ILE A 677 19.28 17.28 -32.79
CA ILE A 677 19.35 18.60 -33.42
C ILE A 677 17.96 19.06 -33.87
N ALA A 678 17.21 18.20 -34.57
CA ALA A 678 15.87 18.54 -35.06
C ALA A 678 14.87 18.81 -33.93
N LEU A 679 14.90 18.00 -32.86
CA LEU A 679 13.97 18.09 -31.73
C LEU A 679 14.38 19.12 -30.69
N LYS A 680 15.57 19.75 -30.79
CA LYS A 680 16.10 20.70 -29.79
C LYS A 680 15.07 21.74 -29.31
N PRO A 681 14.23 22.37 -30.16
CA PRO A 681 13.22 23.32 -29.70
C PRO A 681 12.17 22.72 -28.75
N ILE A 682 11.82 21.43 -28.92
CA ILE A 682 10.88 20.69 -28.08
C ILE A 682 11.59 20.16 -26.83
N LEU A 683 12.84 19.69 -26.96
CA LEU A 683 13.63 19.18 -25.83
C LEU A 683 13.89 20.28 -24.78
N ASP A 684 14.17 21.51 -25.23
CA ASP A 684 14.40 22.69 -24.39
C ASP A 684 13.13 23.45 -23.99
N ALA A 685 11.95 23.05 -24.50
CA ALA A 685 10.70 23.73 -24.25
C ALA A 685 10.33 23.74 -22.76
N LYS A 686 10.04 24.93 -22.22
CA LYS A 686 9.51 25.09 -20.87
C LYS A 686 8.01 24.83 -20.88
N PRO A 687 7.48 23.96 -20.00
CA PRO A 687 6.05 23.71 -19.94
C PRO A 687 5.30 24.96 -19.48
N PRO A 688 4.10 25.25 -20.05
CA PRO A 688 3.26 26.33 -19.55
C PRO A 688 2.78 25.97 -18.13
N LYS A 689 2.90 26.88 -17.17
CA LYS A 689 2.31 26.69 -15.84
C LYS A 689 0.79 26.77 -15.95
N ARG A 690 0.10 25.78 -15.39
CA ARG A 690 -1.38 25.70 -15.33
C ARG A 690 -1.82 25.19 -13.96
N THR A 691 -2.93 25.71 -13.46
CA THR A 691 -3.65 25.17 -12.30
C THR A 691 -4.23 23.79 -12.61
N ALA A 692 -4.63 23.04 -11.57
CA ALA A 692 -5.26 21.73 -11.76
C ALA A 692 -6.55 21.83 -12.60
N LEU A 693 -7.42 22.80 -12.30
CA LEU A 693 -8.67 23.01 -13.02
C LEU A 693 -8.46 23.43 -14.48
N GLU A 694 -7.48 24.30 -14.77
CA GLU A 694 -7.13 24.65 -16.16
C GLU A 694 -6.59 23.45 -16.95
N ASN A 695 -5.80 22.57 -16.31
CA ASN A 695 -5.34 21.34 -16.95
C ASN A 695 -6.53 20.41 -17.26
N LEU A 696 -7.46 20.23 -16.33
CA LEU A 696 -8.65 19.39 -16.48
C LEU A 696 -9.62 19.90 -17.55
N LEU A 697 -9.85 21.21 -17.61
CA LEU A 697 -10.80 21.82 -18.54
C LEU A 697 -10.17 22.21 -19.89
N THR A 698 -8.87 21.96 -20.11
CA THR A 698 -8.19 22.32 -21.36
C THR A 698 -8.90 21.71 -22.57
N GLY A 699 -9.44 22.58 -23.44
CA GLY A 699 -10.03 22.18 -24.72
C GLY A 699 -11.51 21.78 -24.67
N ARG A 700 -12.17 21.85 -23.50
CA ARG A 700 -13.61 21.67 -23.36
C ARG A 700 -14.30 23.01 -23.14
N GLN A 701 -15.47 23.19 -23.76
CA GLN A 701 -16.34 24.35 -23.49
C GLN A 701 -17.40 23.99 -22.45
N VAL A 702 -17.82 24.97 -21.66
CA VAL A 702 -18.98 24.82 -20.76
C VAL A 702 -20.24 24.63 -21.60
N VAL A 703 -20.97 23.56 -21.31
CA VAL A 703 -22.25 23.19 -21.94
C VAL A 703 -23.41 23.78 -21.14
N LYS A 704 -23.43 23.56 -19.82
CA LYS A 704 -24.43 24.05 -18.88
C LYS A 704 -23.90 23.94 -17.44
N GLU A 705 -24.29 24.85 -16.56
CA GLU A 705 -24.13 24.66 -15.10
C GLU A 705 -25.24 23.74 -14.59
N TRP A 706 -24.95 22.44 -14.49
CA TRP A 706 -25.96 21.42 -14.20
C TRP A 706 -26.36 21.41 -12.73
N GLN A 707 -27.67 21.41 -12.47
CA GLN A 707 -28.26 21.24 -11.14
C GLN A 707 -28.81 19.81 -10.98
N VAL A 708 -28.89 19.30 -9.74
CA VAL A 708 -29.43 17.95 -9.46
C VAL A 708 -30.84 17.78 -10.03
N ASN A 709 -31.67 18.83 -9.95
CA ASN A 709 -33.04 18.83 -10.45
C ASN A 709 -33.15 18.84 -11.97
N ASP A 710 -32.11 19.28 -12.70
CA ASP A 710 -32.09 19.22 -14.18
C ASP A 710 -32.03 17.77 -14.68
N LEU A 711 -31.26 16.93 -13.96
CA LEU A 711 -30.90 15.57 -14.37
C LEU A 711 -31.76 14.50 -13.68
N THR A 712 -32.37 14.83 -12.53
CA THR A 712 -33.25 13.92 -11.76
C THR A 712 -34.33 13.24 -12.62
N PRO A 713 -35.05 13.92 -13.54
CA PRO A 713 -36.04 13.26 -14.41
C PRO A 713 -35.44 12.10 -15.22
N SER A 714 -34.22 12.30 -15.74
CA SER A 714 -33.52 11.38 -16.62
C SER A 714 -32.86 10.20 -15.90
N LEU A 715 -32.69 10.26 -14.56
CA LEU A 715 -32.15 9.12 -13.79
C LEU A 715 -33.08 7.90 -13.76
N THR A 716 -34.40 8.09 -13.96
CA THR A 716 -35.38 7.01 -13.78
C THR A 716 -35.45 6.06 -14.98
N THR A 717 -35.34 6.60 -16.20
CA THR A 717 -35.42 5.85 -17.47
C THR A 717 -34.15 5.97 -18.31
N GLY A 718 -33.38 7.04 -18.16
CA GLY A 718 -32.19 7.36 -18.95
C GLY A 718 -30.90 6.66 -18.52
N LEU A 719 -30.92 5.70 -17.60
CA LEU A 719 -29.72 4.92 -17.24
C LEU A 719 -29.62 3.55 -17.95
N GLN A 720 -30.54 3.23 -18.88
CA GLN A 720 -30.48 2.02 -19.71
C GLN A 720 -29.76 2.28 -21.05
N HIS A 721 -29.29 1.20 -21.70
CA HIS A 721 -28.58 1.22 -22.99
C HIS A 721 -27.41 2.23 -23.10
N ARG A 722 -26.68 2.45 -22.00
CA ARG A 722 -25.57 3.41 -21.91
C ARG A 722 -24.26 2.87 -22.51
N ASN A 723 -23.29 3.74 -22.74
CA ASN A 723 -21.99 3.38 -23.30
C ASN A 723 -20.89 3.34 -22.22
N TYR A 724 -20.43 2.13 -21.89
CA TYR A 724 -19.36 1.90 -20.92
C TYR A 724 -18.04 2.60 -21.28
N ASP A 725 -17.59 2.48 -22.53
CA ASP A 725 -16.28 2.99 -22.94
C ASP A 725 -16.27 4.53 -22.89
N ARG A 726 -17.35 5.17 -23.37
CA ARG A 726 -17.54 6.61 -23.22
C ARG A 726 -17.64 7.02 -21.75
N GLY A 727 -18.34 6.27 -20.90
CA GLY A 727 -18.40 6.54 -19.46
C GLY A 727 -17.03 6.50 -18.76
N ARG A 728 -16.18 5.51 -19.10
CA ARG A 728 -14.78 5.42 -18.61
C ARG A 728 -13.91 6.57 -19.13
N GLU A 729 -14.00 6.89 -20.42
CA GLU A 729 -13.28 8.03 -21.02
C GLU A 729 -13.67 9.34 -20.35
N LEU A 730 -14.97 9.54 -20.07
CA LEU A 730 -15.50 10.73 -19.41
C LEU A 730 -15.02 10.85 -17.95
N PHE A 731 -14.95 9.73 -17.21
CA PHE A 731 -14.43 9.73 -15.83
C PHE A 731 -12.99 10.26 -15.75
N GLY A 732 -12.16 9.93 -16.73
CA GLY A 732 -10.84 10.55 -16.88
C GLY A 732 -10.89 12.00 -17.38
N ALA A 733 -11.71 12.27 -18.40
CA ALA A 733 -11.74 13.58 -19.06
C ALA A 733 -12.38 14.71 -18.24
N VAL A 734 -13.16 14.41 -17.18
CA VAL A 734 -13.58 15.40 -16.17
C VAL A 734 -12.72 15.37 -14.90
N GLY A 735 -11.64 14.58 -14.89
CA GLY A 735 -10.63 14.61 -13.84
C GLY A 735 -10.89 13.74 -12.62
N CYS A 736 -11.91 12.88 -12.62
CA CYS A 736 -12.20 12.05 -11.44
C CYS A 736 -11.01 11.13 -11.09
N TYR A 737 -10.27 10.61 -12.07
CA TYR A 737 -9.05 9.82 -11.84
C TYR A 737 -7.94 10.57 -11.09
N ASN A 738 -7.91 11.91 -11.05
CA ASN A 738 -6.88 12.65 -10.29
C ASN A 738 -7.03 12.43 -8.78
N CYS A 739 -8.26 12.26 -8.31
CA CYS A 739 -8.59 12.12 -6.89
C CYS A 739 -9.02 10.70 -6.53
N HIS A 740 -9.83 10.06 -7.38
CA HIS A 740 -10.52 8.82 -7.10
C HIS A 740 -9.94 7.63 -7.83
N ARG A 741 -9.90 6.50 -7.13
CA ARG A 741 -9.60 5.20 -7.72
C ARG A 741 -10.86 4.60 -8.32
N PHE A 742 -10.71 3.95 -9.46
CA PHE A 742 -11.71 3.04 -10.00
C PHE A 742 -11.01 1.81 -10.59
N ALA A 743 -11.34 0.63 -10.09
CA ALA A 743 -10.57 -0.59 -10.25
C ALA A 743 -9.09 -0.38 -9.86
N THR A 744 -8.18 -0.48 -10.83
CA THR A 744 -6.74 -0.28 -10.65
C THR A 744 -6.25 1.08 -11.18
N GLU A 745 -7.14 1.97 -11.58
CA GLU A 745 -6.82 3.25 -12.22
C GLU A 745 -7.14 4.44 -11.30
N GLY A 746 -6.36 5.51 -11.42
CA GLY A 746 -6.55 6.76 -10.67
C GLY A 746 -5.91 6.83 -9.28
N GLY A 747 -6.00 8.02 -8.71
CA GLY A 747 -5.45 8.41 -7.41
C GLY A 747 -6.21 7.85 -6.21
N ALA A 748 -5.66 8.07 -5.02
CA ALA A 748 -6.26 7.62 -3.75
C ALA A 748 -6.44 8.78 -2.74
N VAL A 749 -6.54 10.00 -3.27
CA VAL A 749 -6.75 11.25 -2.54
C VAL A 749 -8.18 11.32 -1.98
N GLY A 750 -9.15 10.93 -2.81
CA GLY A 750 -10.56 10.73 -2.48
C GLY A 750 -10.90 9.24 -2.34
N PRO A 751 -12.18 8.90 -2.10
CA PRO A 751 -12.63 7.52 -1.98
C PRO A 751 -12.43 6.72 -3.25
N ASP A 752 -12.11 5.43 -3.08
CA ASP A 752 -12.23 4.43 -4.13
C ASP A 752 -13.71 4.29 -4.52
N LEU A 753 -14.02 4.56 -5.79
CA LEU A 753 -15.37 4.57 -6.33
C LEU A 753 -15.76 3.23 -6.99
N THR A 754 -14.88 2.23 -7.01
CA THR A 754 -15.15 0.91 -7.62
C THR A 754 -16.42 0.28 -7.03
N GLY A 755 -16.60 0.36 -5.72
CA GLY A 755 -17.75 -0.21 -5.01
C GLY A 755 -18.94 0.76 -4.82
N ILE A 756 -18.93 1.96 -5.41
CA ILE A 756 -19.78 3.08 -4.98
C ILE A 756 -21.29 2.78 -5.02
N ALA A 757 -21.73 1.95 -5.98
CA ALA A 757 -23.12 1.53 -6.15
C ALA A 757 -23.69 0.71 -4.97
N GLY A 758 -22.84 0.20 -4.07
CA GLY A 758 -23.27 -0.44 -2.82
C GLY A 758 -23.60 0.54 -1.69
N ARG A 759 -23.28 1.83 -1.86
CA ARG A 759 -23.45 2.88 -0.84
C ARG A 759 -24.46 3.96 -1.23
N PHE A 760 -24.53 4.32 -2.52
CA PHE A 760 -25.35 5.43 -3.02
C PHE A 760 -26.38 4.96 -4.06
N ASN A 761 -27.60 5.53 -4.01
CA ASN A 761 -28.52 5.43 -5.13
C ASN A 761 -28.16 6.44 -6.25
N PRO A 762 -28.71 6.34 -7.47
CA PRO A 762 -28.33 7.21 -8.59
C PRO A 762 -28.52 8.71 -8.33
N ARG A 763 -29.55 9.10 -7.56
CA ARG A 763 -29.79 10.51 -7.21
C ARG A 763 -28.77 10.99 -6.18
N ASP A 764 -28.50 10.19 -5.15
CA ASP A 764 -27.53 10.55 -4.12
C ASP A 764 -26.13 10.71 -4.73
N LEU A 765 -25.73 9.79 -5.61
CA LEU A 765 -24.46 9.84 -6.32
C LEU A 765 -24.36 11.10 -7.21
N LEU A 766 -25.42 11.44 -7.94
CA LEU A 766 -25.46 12.68 -8.72
C LEU A 766 -25.34 13.91 -7.81
N GLU A 767 -26.04 13.92 -6.67
CA GLU A 767 -26.04 15.03 -5.71
C GLU A 767 -24.65 15.24 -5.11
N SER A 768 -23.93 14.17 -4.73
CA SER A 768 -22.54 14.26 -4.26
C SER A 768 -21.54 14.77 -5.32
N VAL A 769 -21.87 14.67 -6.61
CA VAL A 769 -21.01 15.15 -7.72
C VAL A 769 -21.32 16.59 -8.12
N VAL A 770 -22.59 16.98 -8.07
CA VAL A 770 -23.05 18.35 -8.39
C VAL A 770 -22.85 19.31 -7.22
N ASP A 771 -23.12 18.86 -6.00
CA ASP A 771 -23.00 19.62 -4.76
C ASP A 771 -22.09 18.86 -3.77
N PRO A 772 -20.76 18.82 -4.04
CA PRO A 772 -19.79 18.11 -3.20
C PRO A 772 -19.58 18.75 -1.81
N ASN A 773 -20.14 19.94 -1.58
CA ASN A 773 -20.07 20.66 -0.31
C ASN A 773 -21.22 20.29 0.65
N LYS A 774 -22.32 19.72 0.15
CA LYS A 774 -23.50 19.34 0.94
C LYS A 774 -23.20 18.33 2.05
N GLU A 775 -22.44 17.30 1.74
CA GLU A 775 -22.04 16.24 2.68
C GLU A 775 -20.61 15.81 2.39
N ILE A 776 -19.67 16.28 3.21
CA ILE A 776 -18.25 15.93 3.10
C ILE A 776 -17.99 14.79 4.10
N SER A 777 -17.60 13.62 3.59
CA SER A 777 -17.18 12.51 4.44
C SER A 777 -15.98 12.90 5.29
N ASP A 778 -16.08 12.78 6.62
CA ASP A 778 -15.00 13.02 7.59
C ASP A 778 -13.67 12.36 7.19
N GLN A 779 -13.75 11.20 6.51
CA GLN A 779 -12.63 10.43 5.98
C GLN A 779 -11.74 11.22 5.01
N TYR A 780 -12.31 12.22 4.32
CA TYR A 780 -11.69 13.07 3.29
C TYR A 780 -11.78 14.57 3.59
N GLN A 781 -12.49 14.94 4.66
CA GLN A 781 -12.63 16.33 5.08
C GLN A 781 -11.26 16.93 5.43
N ALA A 782 -10.97 18.08 4.83
CA ALA A 782 -9.82 18.90 5.19
C ALA A 782 -10.02 19.55 6.56
N ILE A 783 -8.94 19.92 7.23
CA ILE A 783 -8.95 20.82 8.38
C ILE A 783 -8.74 22.26 7.95
N LEU A 784 -9.38 23.19 8.67
CA LEU A 784 -9.13 24.61 8.69
C LEU A 784 -8.26 24.91 9.93
N VAL A 785 -7.01 25.27 9.70
CA VAL A 785 -6.09 25.72 10.75
C VAL A 785 -6.10 27.24 10.78
N THR A 786 -6.55 27.82 11.88
CA THR A 786 -6.46 29.26 12.14
C THR A 786 -5.20 29.53 12.94
N LYS A 787 -4.34 30.44 12.48
CA LYS A 787 -3.13 30.87 13.18
C LYS A 787 -3.41 31.99 14.19
N ASN A 788 -2.45 32.26 15.07
CA ASN A 788 -2.51 33.31 16.10
C ASN A 788 -2.57 34.73 15.53
N ASP A 789 -2.04 34.95 14.33
CA ASP A 789 -2.11 36.21 13.57
C ASP A 789 -3.43 36.37 12.77
N GLY A 790 -4.26 35.33 12.71
CA GLY A 790 -5.51 35.30 11.96
C GLY A 790 -5.41 34.76 10.54
N GLU A 791 -4.22 34.37 10.06
CA GLU A 791 -4.08 33.64 8.79
C GLU A 791 -4.76 32.26 8.89
N THR A 792 -5.38 31.81 7.81
CA THR A 792 -6.01 30.49 7.73
C THR A 792 -5.34 29.61 6.68
N VAL A 793 -5.14 28.34 7.02
CA VAL A 793 -4.61 27.31 6.13
C VAL A 793 -5.61 26.17 6.08
N ILE A 794 -6.12 25.85 4.89
CA ILE A 794 -7.02 24.72 4.67
C ILE A 794 -6.23 23.59 4.00
N GLY A 795 -6.43 22.36 4.46
CA GLY A 795 -5.81 21.18 3.86
C GLY A 795 -5.89 19.95 4.77
N ARG A 796 -5.21 18.86 4.42
CA ARG A 796 -5.15 17.65 5.27
C ARG A 796 -3.79 17.54 5.96
N VAL A 797 -3.77 17.09 7.23
CA VAL A 797 -2.49 16.71 7.87
C VAL A 797 -1.90 15.55 7.07
N ALA A 798 -0.68 15.73 6.56
CA ALA A 798 0.03 14.72 5.77
C ALA A 798 1.24 14.15 6.52
N ASN A 799 1.87 14.97 7.38
CA ASN A 799 2.99 14.55 8.21
C ASN A 799 3.08 15.44 9.47
N LEU A 800 3.69 14.88 10.52
CA LEU A 800 3.95 15.55 11.79
C LEU A 800 5.41 15.29 12.18
N ASN A 801 6.15 16.34 12.52
CA ASN A 801 7.53 16.18 12.96
C ASN A 801 7.83 17.24 14.01
N ASP A 802 8.21 16.81 15.21
CA ASP A 802 8.54 17.71 16.32
C ASP A 802 7.38 18.70 16.59
N ASP A 803 7.58 20.00 16.34
CA ASP A 803 6.56 21.05 16.49
C ASP A 803 5.91 21.49 15.15
N SER A 804 6.19 20.82 14.04
CA SER A 804 5.62 21.10 12.70
C SER A 804 4.39 20.24 12.40
N ILE A 805 3.37 20.87 11.81
CA ILE A 805 2.26 20.21 11.12
C ILE A 805 2.43 20.49 9.62
N MET A 806 2.68 19.44 8.84
CA MET A 806 2.70 19.51 7.38
C MET A 806 1.30 19.29 6.84
N ILE A 807 0.71 20.33 6.25
CA ILE A 807 -0.66 20.35 5.76
C ILE A 807 -0.63 20.32 4.22
N ALA A 808 -1.18 19.27 3.60
CA ALA A 808 -1.44 19.22 2.16
C ALA A 808 -2.57 20.18 1.81
N THR A 809 -2.25 21.33 1.20
CA THR A 809 -3.20 22.43 0.94
C THR A 809 -3.91 22.32 -0.40
N ASP A 810 -3.30 21.66 -1.39
CA ASP A 810 -3.97 21.27 -2.64
C ASP A 810 -3.95 19.73 -2.73
N MET A 811 -5.12 19.12 -2.58
CA MET A 811 -5.25 17.67 -2.67
C MET A 811 -5.01 17.14 -4.10
N THR A 812 -5.02 18.02 -5.11
CA THR A 812 -4.64 17.71 -6.49
C THR A 812 -3.17 17.96 -6.79
N ASP A 813 -2.38 18.53 -5.86
CA ASP A 813 -0.92 18.62 -5.96
C ASP A 813 -0.27 18.12 -4.66
N PRO A 814 0.15 16.85 -4.58
CA PRO A 814 0.71 16.28 -3.35
C PRO A 814 2.14 16.77 -3.05
N ASN A 815 2.60 17.88 -3.65
CA ASN A 815 3.75 18.66 -3.22
C ASN A 815 3.36 20.03 -2.62
N ALA A 816 2.08 20.43 -2.74
CA ALA A 816 1.54 21.65 -2.16
C ALA A 816 1.33 21.46 -0.66
N PHE A 817 2.41 21.68 0.11
CA PHE A 817 2.38 21.66 1.57
C PHE A 817 2.55 23.05 2.15
N ALA A 818 1.78 23.35 3.20
CA ALA A 818 2.08 24.40 4.15
C ALA A 818 2.67 23.76 5.42
N ASP A 819 3.83 24.25 5.86
CA ASP A 819 4.38 23.95 7.18
C ASP A 819 3.81 24.96 8.19
N VAL A 820 3.04 24.47 9.16
CA VAL A 820 2.46 25.27 10.24
C VAL A 820 3.01 24.79 11.57
N LYS A 821 3.71 25.67 12.29
CA LYS A 821 4.24 25.35 13.63
C LYS A 821 3.11 25.33 14.64
N ARG A 822 3.05 24.31 15.49
CA ARG A 822 2.00 24.10 16.52
C ARG A 822 1.79 25.33 17.41
N LYS A 823 2.88 25.97 17.84
CA LYS A 823 2.84 27.20 18.67
C LYS A 823 2.15 28.40 18.00
N ASP A 824 2.06 28.41 16.67
CA ASP A 824 1.44 29.48 15.89
C ASP A 824 -0.04 29.16 15.60
N VAL A 825 -0.55 27.98 15.99
CA VAL A 825 -1.94 27.55 15.84
C VAL A 825 -2.82 28.09 16.96
N LYS A 826 -3.97 28.64 16.58
CA LYS A 826 -5.03 29.16 17.46
C LYS A 826 -6.24 28.22 17.54
N SER A 827 -6.61 27.58 16.44
CA SER A 827 -7.62 26.51 16.40
C SER A 827 -7.43 25.62 15.17
N ILE A 828 -7.95 24.39 15.27
CA ILE A 828 -8.07 23.44 14.15
C ILE A 828 -9.53 22.97 14.15
N GLU A 829 -10.23 23.16 13.04
CA GLU A 829 -11.66 22.84 12.88
C GLU A 829 -11.89 22.10 11.54
N PRO A 830 -12.94 21.27 11.40
CA PRO A 830 -13.24 20.64 10.12
C PRO A 830 -13.67 21.66 9.05
N SER A 831 -13.13 21.53 7.83
CA SER A 831 -13.48 22.38 6.68
C SER A 831 -14.91 22.13 6.22
N LYS A 832 -15.65 23.21 5.94
CA LYS A 832 -16.96 23.16 5.27
C LYS A 832 -16.86 23.18 3.74
N VAL A 833 -15.64 23.25 3.21
CA VAL A 833 -15.36 23.22 1.77
C VAL A 833 -14.71 21.88 1.43
N SER A 834 -15.28 21.22 0.42
CA SER A 834 -14.87 19.93 -0.10
C SER A 834 -13.59 20.06 -0.92
N PRO A 835 -12.66 19.09 -0.84
CA PRO A 835 -11.54 19.00 -1.79
C PRO A 835 -11.97 18.64 -3.22
N MET A 836 -13.20 18.17 -3.42
CA MET A 836 -13.76 17.88 -4.74
C MET A 836 -14.30 19.18 -5.37
N PRO A 837 -13.82 19.60 -6.57
CA PRO A 837 -14.30 20.82 -7.21
C PRO A 837 -15.78 20.75 -7.61
N GLU A 838 -16.45 21.89 -7.53
CA GLU A 838 -17.78 22.07 -8.13
C GLU A 838 -17.70 22.16 -9.66
N GLY A 839 -18.82 21.87 -10.34
CA GLY A 839 -18.95 22.12 -11.79
C GLY A 839 -18.19 21.16 -12.70
N LEU A 840 -17.67 20.03 -12.21
CA LEU A 840 -16.97 19.01 -13.01
C LEU A 840 -17.81 18.49 -14.20
N LEU A 841 -19.14 18.41 -14.03
CA LEU A 841 -20.08 18.00 -15.07
C LEU A 841 -20.40 19.11 -16.09
N ASN A 842 -19.97 20.35 -15.86
CA ASN A 842 -20.45 21.50 -16.64
C ASN A 842 -19.97 21.51 -18.10
N THR A 843 -18.98 20.69 -18.44
CA THR A 843 -18.51 20.50 -19.82
C THR A 843 -19.16 19.30 -20.54
N LEU A 844 -20.09 18.61 -19.88
CA LEU A 844 -20.76 17.43 -20.41
C LEU A 844 -22.18 17.73 -20.87
N LYS A 845 -22.63 16.99 -21.89
CA LYS A 845 -24.05 16.87 -22.26
C LYS A 845 -24.76 15.86 -21.36
N GLU A 846 -26.08 15.94 -21.32
CA GLU A 846 -26.91 15.05 -20.50
C GLU A 846 -26.62 13.55 -20.73
N ASP A 847 -26.57 13.09 -21.98
CA ASP A 847 -26.24 11.70 -22.31
C ASP A 847 -24.83 11.27 -21.88
N GLU A 848 -23.88 12.20 -21.82
CA GLU A 848 -22.51 11.96 -21.36
C GLU A 848 -22.48 11.81 -19.83
N ILE A 849 -23.26 12.62 -19.11
CA ILE A 849 -23.45 12.49 -17.66
C ILE A 849 -24.12 11.15 -17.32
N LEU A 850 -25.13 10.74 -18.09
CA LEU A 850 -25.81 9.46 -17.88
C LEU A 850 -24.89 8.24 -18.15
N ASP A 851 -23.98 8.33 -19.13
CA ASP A 851 -22.94 7.31 -19.35
C ASP A 851 -21.92 7.25 -18.21
N LEU A 852 -21.49 8.41 -17.71
CA LEU A 852 -20.58 8.52 -16.55
C LEU A 852 -21.20 7.93 -15.28
N LEU A 853 -22.48 8.25 -15.00
CA LEU A 853 -23.24 7.67 -13.90
C LEU A 853 -23.44 6.16 -14.09
N ALA A 854 -23.75 5.70 -15.30
CA ALA A 854 -23.85 4.27 -15.59
C ALA A 854 -22.52 3.52 -15.38
N PHE A 855 -21.40 4.11 -15.77
CA PHE A 855 -20.06 3.57 -15.48
C PHE A 855 -19.82 3.42 -13.98
N LEU A 856 -20.06 4.46 -13.18
CA LEU A 856 -19.93 4.41 -11.73
C LEU A 856 -20.88 3.39 -11.08
N LEU A 857 -22.16 3.45 -11.40
CA LEU A 857 -23.20 2.56 -10.85
C LEU A 857 -23.01 1.10 -11.29
N SER A 858 -22.29 0.85 -12.38
CA SER A 858 -21.92 -0.50 -12.80
C SER A 858 -20.79 -1.13 -12.01
N GLN A 859 -20.04 -0.38 -11.19
CA GLN A 859 -18.82 -0.89 -10.54
C GLN A 859 -17.75 -1.38 -11.55
N GLY A 860 -17.76 -0.85 -12.78
CA GLY A 860 -16.88 -1.32 -13.86
C GLY A 860 -17.36 -2.61 -14.54
N ASP A 861 -18.55 -3.11 -14.18
CA ASP A 861 -19.16 -4.27 -14.81
C ASP A 861 -19.81 -3.90 -16.14
N ARG A 862 -19.10 -4.16 -17.24
CA ARG A 862 -19.65 -4.05 -18.61
C ARG A 862 -20.94 -4.85 -18.81
N SER A 863 -21.24 -5.87 -17.98
CA SER A 863 -22.45 -6.68 -18.07
C SER A 863 -23.63 -6.12 -17.28
N SER A 864 -23.44 -5.00 -16.58
CA SER A 864 -24.50 -4.39 -15.78
C SER A 864 -25.73 -4.07 -16.61
N LYS A 865 -26.88 -4.02 -15.94
CA LYS A 865 -28.19 -3.64 -16.53
C LYS A 865 -28.18 -2.25 -17.19
N TYR A 866 -27.21 -1.40 -16.85
CA TYR A 866 -27.10 -0.05 -17.41
C TYR A 866 -26.63 -0.03 -18.88
N PHE A 867 -25.96 -1.09 -19.35
CA PHE A 867 -25.40 -1.20 -20.71
C PHE A 867 -26.12 -2.24 -21.59
N ARG A 868 -27.25 -2.77 -21.11
CA ARG A 868 -28.10 -3.74 -21.79
C ARG A 868 -29.40 -3.11 -22.21
#